data_AF-A0A0R1QSM4-F1
#
_entry.id   AF-A0A0R1QSM4-F1
#
_cell.length_a   1.000
_cell.length_b   1.000
_cell.length_c   1.000
_cell.angle_alpha   90.00
_cell.angle_beta   90.00
_cell.angle_gamma   90.00
#
_symmetry.space_group_name_H-M   'P 1'
#
loop_
_entity.id
_entity.type
_entity.pdbx_description
1 polymer ?
#
loop_
_entity_poly.entity_id
_entity_poly.type
_entity_poly.pdbx_seq_one_letter_code
_entity_poly.pdbx_strand_id
1 'polypeptide(L)'
;MALAASMTNVLATNWVTGWKLKAFNNSSWTDNGIWMKQIDGGKQIAFCVEHGVDLDMSGSEYTPSSYSNAKKERLAEIAYYGYYSQPSAKNYAVTQMMVWEELGDTLVSNPYSAYVAEKKAILAKVSAHDKKPSFNGQQVTLAIGDSITLTDTNGRLAAFAQQTANTANLKITKSGNKLTLTATAQSKASGKVAYAIAKAADVGTSFVYTKGSQQKLVNFKLSSNGEFSLPIKVNLNGNLKAKKVDADTNKALPGAKLKFAYNGTTKEVTTSADGYAALNDLKAGTKVTVSEVTAPNGYVNKGELKEVTIEPNKTIEVVLGNKEQLGNVTLAKIGKEFGSDMFNAYYSLNGAVYGIYTSTGTRVGAITTDGSGKGTLQSLKLGSYYALEEKAPAGYVLNSAKLPFELKYAGQTVSVTTAHVDTTDQEQRGTATIIKEDAVTGKQPQGAASLNGAVYELHRAADDKLVKSVTIANNTASVSGLELDDYYWQEVKAPTGYVLDPQKHAFKLGYAGQNVTTATASTTVKEQVITGDLDLLKYGNYDWSTQGKGTKPVMLKDTQFTVTSKTTGKVVRTGLTDAQGYVKFADLPYDTYTVTETKTPTGYNGIKPFTVVVDGTQKSQHYSIENKVIEEKLRVVKVDTETGKTVLRAGAIFRIKNLQTNKYEIQPTSDKTGTTDKFVTDNSGELITAEALGYGKYQLEEVQAPEGYVLAKEPAKFTIDGSHKDGIVVIKFADLSQKGVATLTKTGATPVAVEKVETEYGDQYKFKYDYTALAGATFEFRAAEDITTADGTIRAHKGDVVATGTTDAQGQIQTPELYLGKYTATEVSAPNGFILNTDPIAFELKYAGQEVTVTSTSLEAKNDFQQLDITLNKQEESITGWKNNLPEIKNVAGNGQVFGLFSMAATKIGDTEVPAQSLLATTTVKDGKAAFDAIQLPFGYYYVKELNAGEKHDLNTTMYGFHFHTTDNEKIKHIDLNDGKVIDNKLHENELSFKKINEVATLVSGKGYSYAMTGNAAGAVFELLDADKKIIQTITVGKDSTSSIKHLPVGTFYLRESKPSTTNLVLSKETLKLVSTKDGVTVFDSKDKQIGETKADAKETTIAFELTNDLIKGTGELTKTDVSTGKRLPNTGIRILDENGKTVVSGRTDKNGVFSFGNLPAGKYSFQEYDAPKGYEISEALVPFEITKDGEIVKAVMTDKQTPKPGLPQTGNATSGWLIVIGVVLLLGVLAAMVVIGGAKKKDGK
;
A
#
# COMPACT_ATOMS: atom_id res chain seq x y z
N MET A 1 12.09 33.60 -68.86
CA MET A 1 13.54 33.68 -68.65
C MET A 1 13.78 33.67 -67.15
N ALA A 2 14.29 32.56 -66.61
CA ALA A 2 14.71 32.52 -65.21
C ALA A 2 16.08 33.20 -65.10
N LEU A 3 16.20 34.22 -64.25
CA LEU A 3 17.49 34.84 -63.94
C LEU A 3 18.42 33.78 -63.34
N ALA A 4 19.67 33.76 -63.79
CA ALA A 4 20.67 32.83 -63.29
C ALA A 4 20.96 33.15 -61.81
N ALA A 5 20.90 32.15 -60.95
CA ALA A 5 21.03 32.32 -59.50
C ALA A 5 22.52 32.41 -59.10
N SER A 6 22.78 33.16 -58.03
CA SER A 6 24.09 33.25 -57.39
C SER A 6 24.16 32.34 -56.17
N MET A 7 25.32 31.75 -55.88
CA MET A 7 25.52 30.85 -54.75
C MET A 7 26.76 31.23 -53.95
N THR A 8 26.64 31.18 -52.63
CA THR A 8 27.73 31.35 -51.67
C THR A 8 27.74 30.19 -50.67
N ASN A 9 28.93 29.66 -50.37
CA ASN A 9 29.11 28.68 -49.32
C ASN A 9 29.44 29.37 -47.99
N VAL A 10 28.72 29.01 -46.92
CA VAL A 10 29.02 29.44 -45.56
C VAL A 10 29.33 28.21 -44.73
N LEU A 11 30.43 28.21 -43.98
CA LEU A 11 30.78 27.06 -43.14
C LEU A 11 29.67 26.82 -42.11
N ALA A 12 29.00 25.67 -42.19
CA ALA A 12 27.94 25.31 -41.24
C ALA A 12 28.57 24.69 -39.98
N THR A 13 29.48 23.75 -40.18
CA THR A 13 30.29 23.14 -39.12
C THR A 13 31.64 22.72 -39.68
N ASN A 14 32.67 22.71 -38.83
CA ASN A 14 34.01 22.20 -39.17
C ASN A 14 34.12 20.67 -39.03
N TRP A 15 32.99 19.94 -39.11
CA TRP A 15 32.96 18.50 -38.94
C TRP A 15 33.65 17.79 -40.11
N VAL A 16 34.69 17.02 -39.81
CA VAL A 16 35.38 16.19 -40.80
C VAL A 16 34.65 14.85 -40.89
N THR A 17 33.89 14.63 -41.97
CA THR A 17 33.03 13.44 -42.11
C THR A 17 33.55 12.52 -43.21
N GLY A 18 33.68 11.23 -42.90
CA GLY A 18 34.09 10.20 -43.86
C GLY A 18 32.88 9.44 -44.41
N TRP A 19 32.88 9.16 -45.71
CA TRP A 19 31.75 8.61 -46.44
C TRP A 19 32.15 7.55 -47.47
N LYS A 20 31.18 6.69 -47.80
CA LYS A 20 31.17 5.86 -49.00
C LYS A 20 30.13 6.42 -49.97
N LEU A 21 30.60 6.91 -51.11
CA LEU A 21 29.75 7.59 -52.10
C LEU A 21 29.13 6.60 -53.07
N LYS A 22 27.81 6.47 -53.05
CA LYS A 22 27.07 5.51 -53.87
C LYS A 22 27.16 5.85 -55.37
N ALA A 23 27.11 7.13 -55.72
CA ALA A 23 27.19 7.58 -57.11
C ALA A 23 28.57 7.30 -57.76
N PHE A 24 29.61 7.03 -56.95
CA PHE A 24 30.97 6.75 -57.39
C PHE A 24 31.42 5.33 -56.98
N ASN A 25 30.54 4.33 -57.14
CA ASN A 25 30.81 2.92 -56.83
C ASN A 25 31.36 2.68 -55.40
N ASN A 26 30.81 3.37 -54.39
CA ASN A 26 31.23 3.31 -52.98
C ASN A 26 32.68 3.74 -52.72
N SER A 27 33.20 4.67 -53.51
CA SER A 27 34.51 5.26 -53.28
C SER A 27 34.57 5.97 -51.91
N SER A 28 35.72 5.88 -51.24
CA SER A 28 35.96 6.61 -49.98
C SER A 28 36.08 8.10 -50.26
N TRP A 29 35.36 8.91 -49.50
CA TRP A 29 35.38 10.36 -49.59
C TRP A 29 35.43 10.97 -48.19
N THR A 30 36.12 12.10 -48.05
CA THR A 30 36.22 12.82 -46.78
C THR A 30 35.90 14.29 -47.01
N ASP A 31 34.87 14.79 -46.34
CA ASP A 31 34.55 16.22 -46.34
C ASP A 31 35.25 16.93 -45.19
N ASN A 32 35.99 17.98 -45.50
CA ASN A 32 36.67 18.83 -44.52
C ASN A 32 35.75 19.99 -44.12
N GLY A 33 34.71 19.67 -43.37
CA GLY A 33 33.66 20.59 -42.96
C GLY A 33 32.38 20.47 -43.80
N ILE A 34 31.24 20.75 -43.18
CA ILE A 34 29.94 20.81 -43.86
C ILE A 34 29.61 22.26 -44.15
N TRP A 35 29.34 22.56 -45.42
CA TRP A 35 29.17 23.91 -45.92
C TRP A 35 27.74 24.16 -46.34
N MET A 36 27.12 25.16 -45.72
CA MET A 36 25.77 25.63 -46.03
C MET A 36 25.73 26.34 -47.37
N LYS A 37 24.88 25.85 -48.26
CA LYS A 37 24.67 26.43 -49.58
C LYS A 37 23.60 27.51 -49.50
N GLN A 38 24.02 28.75 -49.70
CA GLN A 38 23.14 29.91 -49.74
C GLN A 38 22.97 30.37 -51.18
N ILE A 39 21.74 30.41 -51.65
CA ILE A 39 21.38 30.88 -52.99
C ILE A 39 20.84 32.31 -52.88
N ASP A 40 21.24 33.16 -53.83
CA ASP A 40 20.89 34.57 -53.98
C ASP A 40 21.10 35.41 -52.72
N GLY A 41 22.30 35.31 -52.13
CA GLY A 41 22.69 36.06 -50.95
C GLY A 41 21.99 35.60 -49.67
N GLY A 42 21.76 34.28 -49.53
CA GLY A 42 21.12 33.69 -48.35
C GLY A 42 19.59 33.70 -48.37
N LYS A 43 18.97 34.20 -49.45
CA LYS A 43 17.51 34.20 -49.61
C LYS A 43 16.92 32.80 -49.67
N GLN A 44 17.68 31.83 -50.17
CA GLN A 44 17.28 30.42 -50.13
C GLN A 44 18.44 29.55 -49.65
N ILE A 45 18.08 28.50 -48.91
CA ILE A 45 19.04 27.50 -48.45
C ILE A 45 18.87 26.25 -49.30
N ALA A 46 19.95 25.83 -49.95
CA ALA A 46 19.98 24.61 -50.74
C ALA A 46 20.81 23.53 -50.06
N PHE A 47 20.58 22.27 -50.42
CA PHE A 47 21.30 21.10 -49.94
C PHE A 47 21.97 20.41 -51.12
N CYS A 48 23.21 19.98 -50.94
CA CYS A 48 23.90 19.18 -51.95
C CYS A 48 23.21 17.82 -52.10
N VAL A 49 22.90 17.42 -53.34
CA VAL A 49 22.33 16.11 -53.67
C VAL A 49 23.23 15.26 -54.57
N GLU A 50 24.41 15.78 -54.92
CA GLU A 50 25.45 15.08 -55.68
C GLU A 50 26.76 15.12 -54.91
N HIS A 51 26.83 14.26 -53.89
CA HIS A 51 27.95 14.20 -52.98
C HIS A 51 29.23 13.72 -53.68
N GLY A 52 30.35 14.43 -53.48
CA GLY A 52 31.65 14.14 -54.09
C GLY A 52 31.91 14.71 -55.48
N VAL A 53 30.95 15.44 -56.06
CA VAL A 53 31.20 16.30 -57.23
C VAL A 53 31.83 17.61 -56.73
N ASP A 54 32.69 18.29 -57.49
CA ASP A 54 33.29 19.56 -57.04
C ASP A 54 32.28 20.72 -57.06
N LEU A 55 32.46 21.68 -56.14
CA LEU A 55 31.66 22.90 -56.05
C LEU A 55 32.53 24.14 -55.84
N ASP A 56 32.41 25.13 -56.72
CA ASP A 56 33.04 26.44 -56.56
C ASP A 56 32.57 27.11 -55.27
N MET A 57 33.50 27.72 -54.53
CA MET A 57 33.23 28.28 -53.20
C MET A 57 32.19 29.42 -53.22
N SER A 58 32.09 30.16 -54.32
CA SER A 58 30.99 31.07 -54.65
C SER A 58 30.90 31.28 -56.17
N GLY A 59 29.72 31.59 -56.71
CA GLY A 59 29.58 31.85 -58.15
C GLY A 59 28.15 32.16 -58.63
N SER A 60 28.04 32.87 -59.75
CA SER A 60 26.80 33.12 -60.50
C SER A 60 26.55 32.04 -61.57
N GLU A 61 25.41 32.10 -62.29
CA GLU A 61 25.05 31.23 -63.43
C GLU A 61 24.43 29.87 -63.09
N TYR A 62 23.95 29.67 -61.87
CA TYR A 62 23.17 28.46 -61.57
C TYR A 62 21.80 28.55 -62.22
N THR A 63 21.45 27.53 -63.01
CA THR A 63 20.16 27.47 -63.69
C THR A 63 19.19 26.64 -62.83
N PRO A 64 18.09 27.23 -62.32
CA PRO A 64 17.10 26.48 -61.57
C PRO A 64 16.21 25.64 -62.49
N SER A 65 15.95 24.40 -62.11
CA SER A 65 14.95 23.52 -62.71
C SER A 65 14.21 22.72 -61.61
N SER A 66 13.05 22.14 -61.93
CA SER A 66 12.31 21.35 -60.95
C SER A 66 13.10 20.10 -60.54
N TYR A 67 13.27 19.87 -59.23
CA TYR A 67 13.94 18.67 -58.76
C TYR A 67 13.03 17.45 -58.89
N SER A 68 13.51 16.42 -59.58
CA SER A 68 12.84 15.14 -59.73
C SER A 68 13.71 14.02 -59.17
N ASN A 69 13.26 13.41 -58.07
CA ASN A 69 13.86 12.21 -57.47
C ASN A 69 12.74 11.41 -56.79
N ALA A 70 12.80 10.08 -56.83
CA ALA A 70 11.80 9.23 -56.19
C ALA A 70 11.67 9.48 -54.67
N LYS A 71 12.75 9.95 -54.02
CA LYS A 71 12.80 10.28 -52.59
C LYS A 71 12.53 11.76 -52.28
N LYS A 72 12.12 12.57 -53.28
CA LYS A 72 11.98 14.03 -53.16
C LYS A 72 11.13 14.45 -51.95
N GLU A 73 9.97 13.84 -51.75
CA GLU A 73 9.04 14.23 -50.69
C GLU A 73 9.61 13.96 -49.30
N ARG A 74 10.17 12.75 -49.12
CA ARG A 74 10.85 12.36 -47.87
C ARG A 74 12.07 13.25 -47.58
N LEU A 75 12.86 13.58 -48.59
CA LEU A 75 14.00 14.50 -48.46
C LEU A 75 13.53 15.91 -48.10
N ALA A 76 12.39 16.36 -48.63
CA ALA A 76 11.81 17.64 -48.28
C ALA A 76 11.26 17.68 -46.84
N GLU A 77 10.68 16.59 -46.35
CA GLU A 77 10.28 16.45 -44.95
C GLU A 77 11.47 16.42 -44.02
N ILE A 78 12.54 15.70 -44.39
CA ILE A 78 13.82 15.69 -43.66
C ILE A 78 14.40 17.11 -43.62
N ALA A 79 14.41 17.83 -44.74
CA ALA A 79 14.87 19.21 -44.79
C ALA A 79 14.02 20.15 -43.93
N TYR A 80 12.70 19.95 -43.91
CA TYR A 80 11.79 20.75 -43.11
C TYR A 80 11.95 20.51 -41.61
N TYR A 81 11.87 19.25 -41.16
CA TYR A 81 11.97 18.93 -39.74
C TYR A 81 13.40 19.00 -39.21
N GLY A 82 14.39 18.76 -40.07
CA GLY A 82 15.79 18.82 -39.72
C GLY A 82 16.35 20.24 -39.70
N TYR A 83 15.89 21.13 -40.58
CA TYR A 83 16.40 22.50 -40.68
C TYR A 83 15.31 23.58 -40.72
N TYR A 84 14.40 23.59 -41.71
CA TYR A 84 13.55 24.78 -41.92
C TYR A 84 12.62 25.11 -40.75
N SER A 85 12.16 24.11 -39.99
CA SER A 85 11.34 24.33 -38.81
C SER A 85 12.10 24.98 -37.65
N GLN A 86 13.43 24.81 -37.58
CA GLN A 86 14.32 25.40 -36.58
C GLN A 86 15.71 25.67 -37.20
N PRO A 87 15.88 26.74 -38.00
CA PRO A 87 17.11 26.96 -38.75
C PRO A 87 18.31 27.23 -37.84
N SER A 88 19.37 26.44 -37.98
CA SER A 88 20.68 26.71 -37.38
C SER A 88 21.78 26.03 -38.18
N ALA A 89 23.03 26.50 -38.06
CA ALA A 89 24.16 25.92 -38.78
C ALA A 89 24.35 24.42 -38.45
N LYS A 90 24.17 24.05 -37.17
CA LYS A 90 24.17 22.65 -36.70
C LYS A 90 23.07 21.82 -37.38
N ASN A 91 21.84 22.32 -37.34
CA ASN A 91 20.68 21.64 -37.91
C ASN A 91 20.81 21.46 -39.42
N TYR A 92 21.42 22.43 -40.10
CA TYR A 92 21.75 22.30 -41.51
C TYR A 92 22.75 21.17 -41.74
N ALA A 93 23.84 21.11 -40.96
CA ALA A 93 24.85 20.07 -41.11
C ALA A 93 24.27 18.67 -40.89
N VAL A 94 23.49 18.48 -39.82
CA VAL A 94 22.75 17.22 -39.56
C VAL A 94 21.82 16.89 -40.72
N THR A 95 21.06 17.86 -41.22
CA THR A 95 20.14 17.67 -42.33
C THR A 95 20.86 17.32 -43.63
N GLN A 96 21.98 17.97 -43.94
CA GLN A 96 22.78 17.71 -45.13
C GLN A 96 23.35 16.30 -45.14
N MET A 97 23.84 15.83 -44.00
CA MET A 97 24.28 14.45 -43.83
C MET A 97 23.11 13.46 -43.99
N MET A 98 21.95 13.77 -43.43
CA MET A 98 20.74 12.95 -43.60
C MET A 98 20.28 12.90 -45.07
N VAL A 99 20.43 14.00 -45.82
CA VAL A 99 20.10 14.06 -47.25
C VAL A 99 21.00 13.10 -48.05
N TRP A 100 22.31 13.08 -47.78
CA TRP A 100 23.24 12.16 -48.45
C TRP A 100 22.98 10.69 -48.09
N GLU A 101 22.76 10.40 -46.81
CA GLU A 101 22.37 9.03 -46.39
C GLU A 101 21.06 8.58 -47.04
N GLU A 102 20.07 9.46 -47.11
CA GLU A 102 18.79 9.14 -47.74
C GLU A 102 18.94 8.97 -49.27
N LEU A 103 19.90 9.63 -49.92
CA LEU A 103 20.23 9.40 -51.34
C LEU A 103 21.08 8.13 -51.56
N GLY A 104 21.61 7.54 -50.49
CA GLY A 104 22.17 6.20 -50.45
C GLY A 104 23.67 6.14 -50.17
N ASP A 105 24.30 7.26 -49.84
CA ASP A 105 25.67 7.25 -49.32
C ASP A 105 25.71 6.65 -47.93
N THR A 106 26.84 6.05 -47.56
CA THR A 106 27.01 5.49 -46.22
C THR A 106 27.99 6.34 -45.42
N LEU A 107 27.52 6.91 -44.31
CA LEU A 107 28.37 7.64 -43.37
C LEU A 107 29.28 6.64 -42.64
N VAL A 108 30.58 6.83 -42.74
CA VAL A 108 31.60 5.97 -42.11
C VAL A 108 32.11 6.59 -40.82
N SER A 109 32.31 7.91 -40.79
CA SER A 109 32.79 8.62 -39.61
C SER A 109 32.21 10.03 -39.52
N ASN A 110 31.84 10.46 -38.31
CA ASN A 110 31.35 11.80 -38.02
C ASN A 110 31.77 12.21 -36.60
N PRO A 111 32.40 13.38 -36.40
CA PRO A 111 32.77 13.85 -35.06
C PRO A 111 31.56 14.25 -34.21
N TYR A 112 30.37 14.42 -34.79
CA TYR A 112 29.17 14.79 -34.05
C TYR A 112 28.43 13.58 -33.47
N SER A 113 28.69 13.27 -32.19
CA SER A 113 28.16 12.09 -31.49
C SER A 113 26.63 12.03 -31.39
N ALA A 114 25.95 13.19 -31.32
CA ALA A 114 24.49 13.25 -31.19
C ALA A 114 23.74 13.05 -32.52
N TYR A 115 24.46 12.92 -33.63
CA TYR A 115 23.87 12.77 -34.97
C TYR A 115 22.79 11.67 -35.05
N VAL A 116 23.08 10.48 -34.49
CA VAL A 116 22.15 9.33 -34.54
C VAL A 116 20.84 9.61 -33.79
N ALA A 117 20.91 10.29 -32.64
CA ALA A 117 19.74 10.63 -31.83
C ALA A 117 18.90 11.73 -32.50
N GLU A 118 19.53 12.79 -33.01
CA GLU A 118 18.83 13.86 -33.73
C GLU A 118 18.20 13.35 -35.03
N LYS A 119 18.92 12.50 -35.79
CA LYS A 119 18.40 11.78 -36.95
C LYS A 119 17.14 11.00 -36.59
N LYS A 120 17.14 10.22 -35.49
CA LYS A 120 15.96 9.46 -35.04
C LYS A 120 14.79 10.38 -34.69
N ALA A 121 15.03 11.51 -34.01
CA ALA A 121 14.00 12.48 -33.65
C ALA A 121 13.39 13.19 -34.87
N ILE A 122 14.22 13.56 -35.84
CA ILE A 122 13.79 14.13 -37.12
C ILE A 122 12.96 13.10 -37.89
N LEU A 123 13.45 11.86 -38.02
CA LEU A 123 12.73 10.78 -38.70
C LEU A 123 11.40 10.42 -38.03
N ALA A 124 11.27 10.57 -36.72
CA ALA A 124 9.99 10.41 -36.03
C ALA A 124 8.97 11.51 -36.39
N LYS A 125 9.44 12.76 -36.57
CA LYS A 125 8.60 13.86 -37.04
C LYS A 125 8.20 13.69 -38.50
N VAL A 126 9.15 13.27 -39.35
CA VAL A 126 8.93 12.88 -40.76
C VAL A 126 7.87 11.78 -40.84
N SER A 127 8.02 10.68 -40.10
CA SER A 127 7.07 9.55 -40.10
C SER A 127 5.68 9.91 -39.54
N ALA A 128 5.55 11.04 -38.85
CA ALA A 128 4.29 11.51 -38.28
C ALA A 128 3.75 12.76 -39.00
N HIS A 129 4.37 13.18 -40.12
CA HIS A 129 3.97 14.36 -40.89
C HIS A 129 2.51 14.29 -41.32
N ASP A 130 2.09 13.13 -41.82
CA ASP A 130 0.73 12.94 -42.35
C ASP A 130 -0.33 12.62 -41.28
N LYS A 131 0.06 12.39 -40.01
CA LYS A 131 -0.88 12.08 -38.94
C LYS A 131 -1.65 13.33 -38.49
N LYS A 132 -2.96 13.38 -38.78
CA LYS A 132 -3.87 14.49 -38.46
C LYS A 132 -4.51 14.36 -37.06
N PRO A 133 -5.02 15.46 -36.47
CA PRO A 133 -5.84 15.41 -35.27
C PRO A 133 -7.10 14.55 -35.46
N SER A 134 -7.60 13.94 -34.38
CA SER A 134 -8.73 12.99 -34.43
C SER A 134 -10.03 13.56 -35.02
N PHE A 135 -10.21 14.87 -34.93
CA PHE A 135 -11.40 15.57 -35.45
C PHE A 135 -11.24 16.10 -36.89
N ASN A 136 -10.15 15.81 -37.58
CA ASN A 136 -9.96 16.28 -38.95
C ASN A 136 -11.13 15.84 -39.86
N GLY A 137 -11.70 16.79 -40.61
CA GLY A 137 -12.82 16.56 -41.52
C GLY A 137 -14.21 16.59 -40.87
N GLN A 138 -14.31 16.64 -39.54
CA GLN A 138 -15.60 16.68 -38.85
C GLN A 138 -16.33 18.02 -39.08
N GLN A 139 -17.61 17.96 -39.48
CA GLN A 139 -18.44 19.15 -39.65
C GLN A 139 -18.93 19.70 -38.30
N VAL A 140 -18.82 21.01 -38.10
CA VAL A 140 -19.28 21.74 -36.91
C VAL A 140 -20.38 22.73 -37.31
N THR A 141 -21.52 22.68 -36.63
CA THR A 141 -22.65 23.60 -36.87
C THR A 141 -22.85 24.49 -35.64
N LEU A 142 -22.99 25.80 -35.86
CA LEU A 142 -23.12 26.81 -34.81
C LEU A 142 -24.21 27.83 -35.17
N ALA A 143 -25.03 28.27 -34.23
CA ALA A 143 -25.84 29.48 -34.38
C ALA A 143 -25.03 30.73 -33.96
N ILE A 144 -25.48 31.92 -34.37
CA ILE A 144 -24.86 33.19 -33.96
C ILE A 144 -24.90 33.30 -32.43
N GLY A 145 -23.74 33.22 -31.77
CA GLY A 145 -23.59 33.23 -30.31
C GLY A 145 -23.01 31.93 -29.69
N ASP A 146 -23.03 30.81 -30.42
CA ASP A 146 -22.64 29.48 -29.89
C ASP A 146 -21.11 29.29 -29.76
N SER A 147 -20.66 28.45 -28.79
CA SER A 147 -19.24 28.10 -28.55
C SER A 147 -19.02 26.60 -28.24
N ILE A 148 -18.00 25.96 -28.85
CA ILE A 148 -17.68 24.52 -28.69
C ILE A 148 -16.17 24.25 -28.53
N THR A 149 -15.75 23.23 -27.76
CA THR A 149 -14.35 22.82 -27.58
C THR A 149 -14.10 21.36 -28.03
N LEU A 150 -13.13 21.15 -28.92
CA LEU A 150 -12.70 19.86 -29.47
C LEU A 150 -11.36 19.42 -28.84
N THR A 151 -11.19 18.13 -28.55
CA THR A 151 -9.94 17.55 -27.97
C THR A 151 -9.36 16.50 -28.93
N ASP A 152 -8.07 16.56 -29.24
CA ASP A 152 -7.41 15.65 -30.19
C ASP A 152 -6.88 14.37 -29.52
N THR A 153 -7.48 13.22 -29.77
CA THR A 153 -7.01 11.95 -29.17
C THR A 153 -5.76 11.37 -29.83
N ASN A 154 -5.36 11.85 -31.02
CA ASN A 154 -4.13 11.41 -31.69
C ASN A 154 -2.87 12.14 -31.17
N GLY A 155 -3.04 13.18 -30.35
CA GLY A 155 -1.94 13.94 -29.75
C GLY A 155 -1.10 14.73 -30.76
N ARG A 156 -1.68 15.10 -31.90
CA ARG A 156 -0.98 15.74 -33.03
C ARG A 156 -1.27 17.23 -33.16
N LEU A 157 -2.35 17.75 -32.57
CA LEU A 157 -2.81 19.14 -32.73
C LEU A 157 -1.72 20.18 -32.42
N ALA A 158 -0.85 19.91 -31.45
CA ALA A 158 0.26 20.79 -31.10
C ALA A 158 1.22 21.06 -32.28
N ALA A 159 1.41 20.09 -33.19
CA ALA A 159 2.29 20.22 -34.36
C ALA A 159 1.74 21.18 -35.44
N PHE A 160 0.44 21.49 -35.43
CA PHE A 160 -0.23 22.33 -36.43
C PHE A 160 -0.28 23.79 -35.98
N ALA A 161 0.85 24.47 -36.06
CA ALA A 161 1.01 25.81 -35.49
C ALA A 161 0.39 26.93 -36.36
N GLN A 162 0.17 26.71 -37.66
CA GLN A 162 -0.20 27.77 -38.59
C GLN A 162 -1.69 27.74 -38.89
N GLN A 163 -2.47 28.76 -38.50
CA GLN A 163 -3.87 28.85 -38.91
C GLN A 163 -3.94 29.28 -40.38
N THR A 164 -4.50 28.42 -41.24
CA THR A 164 -4.54 28.63 -42.68
C THR A 164 -5.92 29.02 -43.19
N ALA A 165 -6.99 28.73 -42.44
CA ALA A 165 -8.34 29.20 -42.78
C ALA A 165 -9.20 29.46 -41.55
N ASN A 166 -10.02 30.51 -41.64
CA ASN A 166 -11.19 30.76 -40.79
C ASN A 166 -12.26 31.46 -41.65
N THR A 167 -12.71 30.79 -42.71
CA THR A 167 -13.59 31.40 -43.72
C THR A 167 -15.03 31.52 -43.25
N ALA A 168 -15.40 30.80 -42.19
CA ALA A 168 -16.66 30.99 -41.49
C ALA A 168 -16.67 32.22 -40.56
N ASN A 169 -15.52 32.88 -40.39
CA ASN A 169 -15.34 34.05 -39.54
C ASN A 169 -15.78 33.80 -38.08
N LEU A 170 -15.20 32.76 -37.48
CA LEU A 170 -15.40 32.39 -36.07
C LEU A 170 -14.36 33.04 -35.16
N LYS A 171 -14.66 33.19 -33.87
CA LYS A 171 -13.65 33.43 -32.83
C LYS A 171 -13.06 32.08 -32.40
N ILE A 172 -11.73 31.95 -32.34
CA ILE A 172 -11.02 30.67 -32.15
C ILE A 172 -9.99 30.76 -31.01
N THR A 173 -9.84 29.71 -30.20
CA THR A 173 -8.79 29.58 -29.17
C THR A 173 -8.17 28.17 -29.17
N LYS A 174 -6.84 28.05 -29.11
CA LYS A 174 -6.11 26.77 -29.13
C LYS A 174 -5.17 26.66 -27.93
N SER A 175 -5.26 25.59 -27.15
CA SER A 175 -4.40 25.36 -25.98
C SER A 175 -4.06 23.87 -25.83
N GLY A 176 -2.76 23.55 -25.83
CA GLY A 176 -2.26 22.17 -25.81
C GLY A 176 -2.89 21.31 -26.91
N ASN A 177 -3.71 20.36 -26.48
CA ASN A 177 -4.37 19.38 -27.34
C ASN A 177 -5.88 19.67 -27.56
N LYS A 178 -6.33 20.91 -27.31
CA LYS A 178 -7.73 21.36 -27.45
C LYS A 178 -7.90 22.58 -28.38
N LEU A 179 -9.03 22.64 -29.09
CA LEU A 179 -9.43 23.73 -30.01
C LEU A 179 -10.88 24.18 -29.75
N THR A 180 -11.08 25.46 -29.41
CA THR A 180 -12.40 26.07 -29.13
C THR A 180 -12.83 27.00 -30.26
N LEU A 181 -14.10 26.92 -30.69
CA LEU A 181 -14.70 27.65 -31.82
C LEU A 181 -16.01 28.37 -31.39
N THR A 182 -16.18 29.65 -31.74
CA THR A 182 -17.36 30.46 -31.39
C THR A 182 -17.90 31.27 -32.59
N ALA A 183 -19.21 31.27 -32.85
CA ALA A 183 -19.85 32.04 -33.93
C ALA A 183 -20.38 33.42 -33.47
N THR A 184 -20.20 34.46 -34.29
CA THR A 184 -20.58 35.86 -34.01
C THR A 184 -21.46 36.42 -35.12
N ALA A 185 -22.04 37.61 -34.94
CA ALA A 185 -22.92 38.25 -35.94
C ALA A 185 -22.26 38.46 -37.33
N GLN A 186 -20.93 38.48 -37.37
CA GLN A 186 -20.15 38.63 -38.60
C GLN A 186 -19.76 37.26 -39.21
N SER A 187 -20.16 36.16 -38.58
CA SER A 187 -19.92 34.81 -39.10
C SER A 187 -20.72 34.55 -40.37
N LYS A 188 -20.15 33.73 -41.26
CA LYS A 188 -20.74 33.42 -42.57
C LYS A 188 -21.51 32.11 -42.51
N ALA A 189 -22.58 32.01 -43.31
CA ALA A 189 -23.50 30.86 -43.28
C ALA A 189 -22.82 29.49 -43.50
N SER A 190 -21.66 29.50 -44.15
CA SER A 190 -20.80 28.34 -44.31
C SER A 190 -19.34 28.78 -44.44
N GLY A 191 -18.42 27.93 -44.02
CA GLY A 191 -16.99 28.13 -44.21
C GLY A 191 -16.19 26.97 -43.65
N LYS A 192 -14.92 27.19 -43.32
CA LYS A 192 -14.05 26.19 -42.70
C LYS A 192 -13.04 26.82 -41.74
N VAL A 193 -12.57 26.03 -40.79
CA VAL A 193 -11.37 26.31 -39.98
C VAL A 193 -10.28 25.33 -40.38
N ALA A 194 -9.04 25.79 -40.57
CA ALA A 194 -7.93 24.92 -40.93
C ALA A 194 -6.63 25.37 -40.29
N TYR A 195 -5.78 24.40 -39.95
CA TYR A 195 -4.42 24.62 -39.49
C TYR A 195 -3.45 23.70 -40.21
N ALA A 196 -2.21 24.16 -40.39
CA ALA A 196 -1.13 23.46 -41.03
C ALA A 196 0.12 23.35 -40.14
N ILE A 197 0.96 22.37 -40.46
CA ILE A 197 2.22 22.12 -39.77
C ILE A 197 3.29 23.10 -40.25
N ALA A 198 3.34 23.34 -41.56
CA ALA A 198 4.31 24.23 -42.20
C ALA A 198 3.69 25.54 -42.68
N LYS A 199 4.53 26.58 -42.74
CA LYS A 199 4.13 27.87 -43.31
C LYS A 199 4.10 27.75 -44.82
N ALA A 200 3.29 28.58 -45.48
CA ALA A 200 3.19 28.59 -46.94
C ALA A 200 4.55 28.79 -47.64
N ALA A 201 5.46 29.55 -47.02
CA ALA A 201 6.81 29.77 -47.54
C ALA A 201 7.67 28.49 -47.62
N ASP A 202 7.36 27.44 -46.85
CA ASP A 202 8.11 26.18 -46.81
C ASP A 202 7.54 25.12 -47.77
N VAL A 203 6.45 25.45 -48.46
CA VAL A 203 5.72 24.57 -49.39
C VAL A 203 5.86 25.06 -50.81
N GLY A 204 6.06 24.15 -51.75
CA GLY A 204 6.20 24.49 -53.15
C GLY A 204 7.04 23.49 -53.93
N THR A 205 7.49 23.92 -55.11
CA THR A 205 8.34 23.08 -55.93
C THR A 205 9.76 23.10 -55.36
N SER A 206 10.29 21.93 -55.02
CA SER A 206 11.72 21.80 -54.74
C SER A 206 12.50 22.05 -56.04
N PHE A 207 13.43 23.00 -56.03
CA PHE A 207 14.24 23.36 -57.19
C PHE A 207 15.65 22.82 -57.07
N VAL A 208 16.19 22.28 -58.16
CA VAL A 208 17.60 21.94 -58.31
C VAL A 208 18.29 23.02 -59.13
N TYR A 209 19.45 23.45 -58.66
CA TYR A 209 20.31 24.43 -59.27
C TYR A 209 21.49 23.70 -59.90
N THR A 210 21.64 23.84 -61.22
CA THR A 210 22.70 23.19 -62.01
C THR A 210 23.59 24.22 -62.68
N LYS A 211 24.91 23.98 -62.69
CA LYS A 211 25.89 24.77 -63.44
C LYS A 211 27.01 23.86 -63.96
N GLY A 212 27.05 23.58 -65.26
CA GLY A 212 28.12 22.77 -65.87
C GLY A 212 28.36 21.43 -65.14
N SER A 213 29.61 21.15 -64.78
CA SER A 213 30.06 19.96 -64.04
C SER A 213 30.07 20.12 -62.51
N GLN A 214 29.44 21.17 -61.98
CA GLN A 214 29.41 21.49 -60.54
C GLN A 214 28.31 20.72 -59.80
N GLN A 215 28.43 20.58 -58.47
CA GLN A 215 27.42 19.89 -57.64
C GLN A 215 26.00 20.44 -57.87
N LYS A 216 25.02 19.52 -58.00
CA LYS A 216 23.61 19.88 -57.91
C LYS A 216 23.20 20.24 -56.50
N LEU A 217 22.58 21.41 -56.38
CA LEU A 217 22.09 21.95 -55.12
C LEU A 217 20.58 22.03 -55.15
N VAL A 218 19.89 21.50 -54.15
CA VAL A 218 18.43 21.46 -54.09
C VAL A 218 17.91 22.32 -52.96
N ASN A 219 17.11 23.32 -53.29
CA ASN A 219 16.23 23.94 -52.31
C ASN A 219 15.01 23.03 -52.14
N PHE A 220 14.92 22.38 -50.97
CA PHE A 220 13.80 21.53 -50.66
C PHE A 220 12.60 22.34 -50.18
N LYS A 221 11.42 21.99 -50.69
CA LYS A 221 10.13 22.51 -50.28
C LYS A 221 9.17 21.34 -50.12
N LEU A 222 8.39 21.36 -49.05
CA LEU A 222 7.35 20.36 -48.83
C LEU A 222 6.33 20.40 -49.97
N SER A 223 5.81 19.24 -50.37
CA SER A 223 4.74 19.16 -51.38
C SER A 223 3.39 19.63 -50.84
N SER A 224 3.16 19.50 -49.53
CA SER A 224 2.02 20.07 -48.82
C SER A 224 2.43 20.70 -47.49
N ASN A 225 1.61 21.61 -46.97
CA ASN A 225 1.82 22.19 -45.63
C ASN A 225 1.42 21.24 -44.48
N GLY A 226 0.96 20.02 -44.79
CA GLY A 226 0.48 19.06 -43.81
C GLY A 226 -0.84 19.49 -43.13
N GLU A 227 -1.75 20.23 -43.78
CA GLU A 227 -3.00 20.78 -43.20
C GLU A 227 -4.04 19.76 -42.70
N PHE A 228 -4.80 20.13 -41.66
CA PHE A 228 -6.10 19.56 -41.31
C PHE A 228 -7.20 20.63 -41.43
N SER A 229 -8.44 20.23 -41.69
CA SER A 229 -9.57 21.18 -41.82
C SER A 229 -10.88 20.68 -41.20
N LEU A 230 -11.69 21.62 -40.71
CA LEU A 230 -13.02 21.45 -40.13
C LEU A 230 -14.03 22.28 -40.96
N PRO A 231 -15.02 21.65 -41.62
CA PRO A 231 -16.13 22.35 -42.24
C PRO A 231 -17.06 22.99 -41.19
N ILE A 232 -17.46 24.24 -41.39
CA ILE A 232 -18.32 25.02 -40.48
C ILE A 232 -19.62 25.44 -41.19
N LYS A 233 -20.75 25.34 -40.49
CA LYS A 233 -22.06 25.88 -40.93
C LYS A 233 -22.65 26.82 -39.87
N VAL A 234 -23.18 27.98 -40.30
CA VAL A 234 -23.83 29.00 -39.45
C VAL A 234 -25.21 29.40 -40.00
N ASN A 235 -26.23 29.61 -39.16
CA ASN A 235 -27.59 29.96 -39.60
C ASN A 235 -27.88 31.49 -39.59
N LEU A 236 -28.49 32.04 -40.66
CA LEU A 236 -28.67 33.50 -40.88
C LEU A 236 -30.12 34.00 -41.24
N ASN A 237 -31.14 33.15 -41.44
CA ASN A 237 -32.50 33.53 -41.93
C ASN A 237 -33.59 33.66 -40.84
N GLY A 238 -34.72 34.34 -41.08
CA GLY A 238 -35.85 34.53 -40.13
C GLY A 238 -37.27 34.38 -40.72
N ASN A 239 -38.34 34.53 -39.91
CA ASN A 239 -39.74 34.20 -40.24
C ASN A 239 -40.77 35.26 -39.75
N LEU A 240 -42.03 35.21 -40.23
CA LEU A 240 -43.18 36.03 -39.81
C LEU A 240 -44.46 35.20 -39.62
N LYS A 241 -45.26 35.52 -38.61
CA LYS A 241 -46.61 35.01 -38.35
C LYS A 241 -47.61 36.15 -38.14
N ALA A 242 -48.86 35.97 -38.54
CA ALA A 242 -49.97 36.89 -38.28
C ALA A 242 -51.13 36.14 -37.64
N LYS A 243 -51.72 36.67 -36.56
CA LYS A 243 -52.81 36.06 -35.80
C LYS A 243 -54.13 36.78 -36.03
N LYS A 244 -55.20 36.05 -36.34
CA LYS A 244 -56.58 36.57 -36.29
C LYS A 244 -57.22 36.24 -34.96
N VAL A 245 -57.94 37.21 -34.40
CA VAL A 245 -58.62 37.05 -33.10
C VAL A 245 -60.03 37.63 -33.08
N ASP A 246 -60.85 37.16 -32.15
CA ASP A 246 -62.09 37.79 -31.73
C ASP A 246 -61.73 39.12 -31.04
N ALA A 247 -62.33 40.22 -31.47
CA ALA A 247 -61.95 41.56 -31.05
C ALA A 247 -62.28 41.85 -29.58
N ASP A 248 -63.27 41.14 -29.00
CA ASP A 248 -63.68 41.34 -27.62
C ASP A 248 -62.96 40.36 -26.67
N THR A 249 -62.66 39.14 -27.14
CA THR A 249 -62.08 38.08 -26.29
C THR A 249 -60.61 37.76 -26.58
N ASN A 250 -60.02 38.33 -27.63
CA ASN A 250 -58.68 37.99 -28.16
C ASN A 250 -58.47 36.49 -28.48
N LYS A 251 -59.55 35.69 -28.53
CA LYS A 251 -59.46 34.27 -28.89
C LYS A 251 -59.13 34.12 -30.36
N ALA A 252 -58.29 33.13 -30.68
CA ALA A 252 -57.88 32.83 -32.05
C ALA A 252 -59.08 32.57 -32.97
N LEU A 253 -59.05 33.15 -34.16
CA LEU A 253 -60.07 33.00 -35.19
C LEU A 253 -59.53 32.21 -36.38
N PRO A 254 -59.86 30.91 -36.49
CA PRO A 254 -59.50 30.10 -37.64
C PRO A 254 -60.38 30.37 -38.85
N GLY A 255 -59.86 30.11 -40.06
CA GLY A 255 -60.62 30.23 -41.30
C GLY A 255 -60.73 31.65 -41.87
N ALA A 256 -60.12 32.65 -41.24
CA ALA A 256 -59.99 33.98 -41.81
C ALA A 256 -58.89 34.00 -42.89
N LYS A 257 -59.14 34.58 -44.05
CA LYS A 257 -58.11 34.65 -45.12
C LYS A 257 -57.31 35.95 -45.02
N LEU A 258 -55.99 35.85 -44.85
CA LEU A 258 -55.06 36.97 -44.76
C LEU A 258 -54.11 37.03 -45.97
N LYS A 259 -53.70 38.22 -46.39
CA LYS A 259 -52.78 38.46 -47.52
C LYS A 259 -51.48 39.08 -47.05
N PHE A 260 -50.33 38.48 -47.37
CA PHE A 260 -48.97 38.97 -47.09
C PHE A 260 -48.34 39.55 -48.37
N ALA A 261 -47.76 40.75 -48.32
CA ALA A 261 -47.10 41.42 -49.46
C ALA A 261 -45.66 41.82 -49.11
N TYR A 262 -44.67 41.43 -49.93
CA TYR A 262 -43.23 41.71 -49.70
C TYR A 262 -42.41 41.60 -51.00
N ASN A 263 -41.36 42.41 -51.15
CA ASN A 263 -40.46 42.44 -52.32
C ASN A 263 -41.17 42.40 -53.69
N GLY A 264 -42.34 43.06 -53.82
CA GLY A 264 -43.13 43.12 -55.05
C GLY A 264 -44.00 41.89 -55.36
N THR A 265 -44.10 40.91 -54.46
CA THR A 265 -44.97 39.70 -54.57
C THR A 265 -45.98 39.66 -53.43
N THR A 266 -47.09 38.92 -53.61
CA THR A 266 -48.09 38.69 -52.56
C THR A 266 -48.46 37.22 -52.39
N LYS A 267 -48.82 36.80 -51.16
CA LYS A 267 -49.26 35.44 -50.81
C LYS A 267 -50.44 35.49 -49.83
N GLU A 268 -51.55 34.85 -50.18
CA GLU A 268 -52.69 34.68 -49.28
C GLU A 268 -52.58 33.38 -48.49
N VAL A 269 -52.90 33.45 -47.20
CA VAL A 269 -52.82 32.35 -46.26
C VAL A 269 -54.04 32.42 -45.34
N THR A 270 -54.77 31.31 -45.25
CA THR A 270 -55.92 31.20 -44.34
C THR A 270 -55.40 30.86 -42.94
N THR A 271 -55.98 31.49 -41.92
CA THR A 271 -55.57 31.26 -40.54
C THR A 271 -55.90 29.83 -40.12
N SER A 272 -54.92 29.17 -39.53
CA SER A 272 -55.06 27.83 -38.95
C SER A 272 -55.90 27.86 -37.68
N ALA A 273 -56.14 26.68 -37.10
CA ALA A 273 -56.92 26.48 -35.87
C ALA A 273 -56.49 27.40 -34.69
N ASP A 274 -55.20 27.72 -34.61
CA ASP A 274 -54.59 28.60 -33.61
C ASP A 274 -54.64 30.10 -34.00
N GLY A 275 -55.34 30.41 -35.09
CA GLY A 275 -55.55 31.76 -35.62
C GLY A 275 -54.37 32.30 -36.42
N TYR A 276 -53.33 31.51 -36.68
CA TYR A 276 -52.12 32.01 -37.33
C TYR A 276 -52.07 31.79 -38.85
N ALA A 277 -51.42 32.70 -39.53
CA ALA A 277 -50.97 32.58 -40.91
C ALA A 277 -49.47 32.94 -40.95
N ALA A 278 -48.63 32.16 -41.65
CA ALA A 278 -47.17 32.27 -41.53
C ALA A 278 -46.45 32.40 -42.88
N LEU A 279 -45.26 33.01 -42.83
CA LEU A 279 -44.33 33.21 -43.93
C LEU A 279 -42.89 33.00 -43.42
N ASN A 280 -42.18 32.00 -43.93
CA ASN A 280 -40.90 31.52 -43.39
C ASN A 280 -39.70 31.74 -44.34
N ASP A 281 -38.49 31.54 -43.83
CA ASP A 281 -37.19 31.56 -44.55
C ASP A 281 -36.88 32.85 -45.30
N LEU A 282 -37.28 33.97 -44.72
CA LEU A 282 -37.02 35.29 -45.25
C LEU A 282 -35.64 35.79 -44.82
N LYS A 283 -34.90 36.37 -45.76
CA LYS A 283 -33.61 36.98 -45.47
C LYS A 283 -33.81 38.11 -44.46
N ALA A 284 -33.01 38.09 -43.39
CA ALA A 284 -32.99 39.15 -42.39
C ALA A 284 -32.83 40.53 -43.04
N GLY A 285 -33.70 41.47 -42.67
CA GLY A 285 -33.83 42.83 -43.23
C GLY A 285 -35.02 43.05 -44.19
N THR A 286 -35.79 42.00 -44.56
CA THR A 286 -36.94 42.12 -45.50
C THR A 286 -38.18 42.75 -44.86
N LYS A 287 -38.91 43.66 -45.54
CA LYS A 287 -40.20 44.25 -45.08
C LYS A 287 -41.43 43.52 -45.64
N VAL A 288 -42.48 43.32 -44.82
CA VAL A 288 -43.73 42.58 -45.16
C VAL A 288 -44.99 43.28 -44.62
N THR A 289 -46.05 43.41 -45.45
CA THR A 289 -47.39 43.93 -45.08
C THR A 289 -48.46 42.82 -45.07
N VAL A 290 -49.43 42.85 -44.14
CA VAL A 290 -50.49 41.82 -43.93
C VAL A 290 -51.90 42.45 -43.90
N SER A 291 -52.89 41.94 -44.65
CA SER A 291 -54.29 42.45 -44.68
C SER A 291 -55.39 41.37 -44.66
N GLU A 292 -56.58 41.64 -44.09
CA GLU A 292 -57.74 40.72 -44.01
C GLU A 292 -58.64 40.73 -45.27
N VAL A 293 -59.03 39.56 -45.77
CA VAL A 293 -59.90 39.38 -46.95
C VAL A 293 -61.31 38.90 -46.57
N THR A 294 -61.42 37.91 -45.68
CA THR A 294 -62.72 37.36 -45.20
C THR A 294 -62.66 37.05 -43.71
N ALA A 295 -63.75 37.34 -42.99
CA ALA A 295 -63.93 36.99 -41.59
C ALA A 295 -64.58 35.61 -41.42
N PRO A 296 -64.40 34.95 -40.26
CA PRO A 296 -65.03 33.65 -40.00
C PRO A 296 -66.57 33.71 -39.88
N ASN A 297 -67.23 32.57 -40.11
CA ASN A 297 -68.69 32.45 -39.98
C ASN A 297 -69.16 32.75 -38.53
N GLY A 298 -70.29 33.45 -38.38
CA GLY A 298 -70.76 33.96 -37.09
C GLY A 298 -70.15 35.29 -36.65
N TYR A 299 -69.19 35.82 -37.42
CA TYR A 299 -68.54 37.10 -37.19
C TYR A 299 -68.75 38.10 -38.33
N VAL A 300 -68.59 39.38 -38.02
CA VAL A 300 -68.71 40.49 -38.97
C VAL A 300 -67.33 40.91 -39.49
N ASN A 301 -67.13 40.96 -40.81
CA ASN A 301 -65.88 41.39 -41.47
C ASN A 301 -65.70 42.92 -41.42
N LYS A 302 -64.49 43.40 -41.10
CA LYS A 302 -64.16 44.83 -40.93
C LYS A 302 -62.95 45.36 -41.73
N GLY A 303 -62.11 44.52 -42.33
CA GLY A 303 -61.06 44.92 -43.31
C GLY A 303 -59.72 45.52 -42.81
N GLU A 304 -59.07 44.98 -41.77
CA GLU A 304 -57.84 45.53 -41.13
C GLU A 304 -56.48 45.15 -41.81
N LEU A 305 -55.37 45.94 -41.66
CA LEU A 305 -53.99 45.67 -42.19
C LEU A 305 -52.77 46.12 -41.30
N LYS A 306 -51.54 45.54 -41.43
CA LYS A 306 -50.28 45.78 -40.61
C LYS A 306 -48.94 45.58 -41.40
N GLU A 307 -47.79 46.21 -41.03
CA GLU A 307 -46.44 46.06 -41.69
C GLU A 307 -45.27 45.79 -40.70
N VAL A 308 -44.25 44.97 -41.08
CA VAL A 308 -43.08 44.55 -40.24
C VAL A 308 -41.76 44.26 -41.01
N THR A 309 -40.58 44.20 -40.34
CA THR A 309 -39.24 43.88 -40.93
C THR A 309 -38.58 42.63 -40.29
N ILE A 310 -38.07 41.66 -41.07
CA ILE A 310 -37.56 40.34 -40.61
C ILE A 310 -36.18 40.37 -39.93
N GLU A 311 -35.98 39.59 -38.85
CA GLU A 311 -34.74 39.45 -38.07
C GLU A 311 -34.10 38.04 -38.18
N PRO A 312 -32.76 37.86 -38.10
CA PRO A 312 -32.11 36.56 -38.29
C PRO A 312 -32.38 35.58 -37.14
N ASN A 313 -32.66 34.33 -37.50
CA ASN A 313 -33.04 33.21 -36.63
C ASN A 313 -34.22 33.48 -35.69
N LYS A 314 -35.09 34.46 -36.03
CA LYS A 314 -36.28 34.83 -35.25
C LYS A 314 -37.56 34.76 -36.07
N THR A 315 -38.69 34.60 -35.38
CA THR A 315 -40.04 34.68 -35.95
C THR A 315 -40.76 35.90 -35.38
N ILE A 316 -41.22 36.81 -36.23
CA ILE A 316 -41.97 38.03 -35.83
C ILE A 316 -43.47 37.75 -35.90
N GLU A 317 -44.28 38.41 -35.05
CA GLU A 317 -45.73 38.18 -34.98
C GLU A 317 -46.57 39.47 -35.06
N VAL A 318 -47.71 39.47 -35.77
CA VAL A 318 -48.71 40.58 -35.86
C VAL A 318 -50.16 40.09 -35.60
N VAL A 319 -51.12 40.94 -35.18
CA VAL A 319 -52.50 40.52 -34.78
C VAL A 319 -53.62 41.39 -35.41
N LEU A 320 -54.79 40.80 -35.79
CA LEU A 320 -55.99 41.45 -36.42
C LEU A 320 -57.36 40.93 -35.86
N GLY A 321 -58.44 41.74 -35.71
CA GLY A 321 -59.69 41.38 -34.92
C GLY A 321 -61.14 41.42 -35.56
N ASN A 322 -62.16 40.62 -35.13
CA ASN A 322 -63.63 40.67 -35.55
C ASN A 322 -64.69 40.49 -34.40
N LYS A 323 -66.00 40.85 -34.58
CA LYS A 323 -67.13 40.72 -33.57
C LYS A 323 -68.30 39.76 -33.97
N GLU A 324 -69.03 39.15 -33.00
CA GLU A 324 -70.16 38.16 -33.13
C GLU A 324 -71.61 38.74 -33.37
N GLN A 325 -72.62 37.90 -33.73
CA GLN A 325 -74.09 38.20 -33.99
C GLN A 325 -75.11 37.64 -32.92
N LEU A 326 -76.33 38.22 -32.66
CA LEU A 326 -77.29 37.94 -31.51
C LEU A 326 -78.85 37.69 -31.83
N GLY A 327 -79.82 37.50 -30.87
CA GLY A 327 -81.31 37.23 -31.00
C GLY A 327 -82.31 37.19 -29.74
N ASN A 328 -83.65 36.92 -29.83
CA ASN A 328 -84.75 37.09 -28.78
C ASN A 328 -85.88 35.95 -28.62
N VAL A 329 -86.73 35.86 -27.54
CA VAL A 329 -87.83 34.82 -27.29
C VAL A 329 -89.12 35.23 -26.45
N THR A 330 -90.31 34.55 -26.56
CA THR A 330 -91.65 34.79 -25.87
C THR A 330 -92.41 33.51 -25.30
N LEU A 331 -93.33 33.55 -24.27
CA LEU A 331 -93.97 32.37 -23.54
C LEU A 331 -95.45 32.47 -22.96
N ALA A 332 -96.28 31.38 -22.84
CA ALA A 332 -97.63 31.28 -22.15
C ALA A 332 -98.03 29.94 -21.38
N LYS A 333 -98.91 29.95 -20.31
CA LYS A 333 -99.16 28.84 -19.29
C LYS A 333 -100.60 28.64 -18.67
N ILE A 334 -101.09 27.39 -18.40
CA ILE A 334 -102.38 27.01 -17.68
C ILE A 334 -102.31 25.81 -16.67
N GLY A 335 -103.39 25.44 -15.92
CA GLY A 335 -103.48 24.26 -15.01
C GLY A 335 -104.08 22.98 -15.65
N LYS A 336 -103.92 21.79 -15.05
CA LYS A 336 -104.19 20.48 -15.69
C LYS A 336 -105.55 19.85 -15.37
N GLU A 337 -105.97 19.77 -14.10
CA GLU A 337 -107.31 19.29 -13.72
C GLU A 337 -108.30 20.46 -13.65
N PHE A 338 -107.83 21.60 -13.15
CA PHE A 338 -108.62 22.80 -12.87
C PHE A 338 -108.64 23.79 -14.05
N GLY A 339 -107.75 23.61 -15.05
CA GLY A 339 -107.67 24.51 -16.20
C GLY A 339 -107.31 25.94 -15.78
N SER A 340 -108.21 26.89 -16.04
CA SER A 340 -108.10 28.27 -15.54
C SER A 340 -108.91 28.55 -14.25
N ASP A 341 -109.64 27.58 -13.68
CA ASP A 341 -110.63 27.75 -12.58
C ASP A 341 -110.25 26.97 -11.29
N MET A 342 -110.07 27.59 -10.11
CA MET A 342 -109.46 26.95 -8.91
C MET A 342 -110.46 26.31 -7.88
N PHE A 343 -110.20 25.11 -7.32
CA PHE A 343 -111.09 24.34 -6.40
C PHE A 343 -111.42 25.03 -5.06
N ASN A 344 -110.41 25.63 -4.43
CA ASN A 344 -110.55 26.45 -3.24
C ASN A 344 -109.37 27.44 -3.18
N ALA A 345 -109.24 28.19 -2.10
CA ALA A 345 -108.21 29.22 -1.95
C ALA A 345 -106.75 28.69 -1.97
N TYR A 346 -106.51 27.38 -2.00
CA TYR A 346 -105.17 26.80 -1.99
C TYR A 346 -104.50 26.70 -3.40
N TYR A 347 -105.12 27.17 -4.50
CA TYR A 347 -104.60 27.09 -5.90
C TYR A 347 -104.60 28.42 -6.71
N SER A 348 -103.60 28.70 -7.60
CA SER A 348 -103.41 29.94 -8.43
C SER A 348 -102.54 29.75 -9.70
N LEU A 349 -102.63 30.63 -10.74
CA LEU A 349 -101.79 30.62 -11.97
C LEU A 349 -100.74 31.76 -12.09
N ASN A 350 -100.81 32.78 -11.22
CA ASN A 350 -99.93 33.95 -11.27
C ASN A 350 -98.53 33.64 -10.71
N GLY A 351 -97.48 34.14 -11.36
CA GLY A 351 -96.14 34.19 -10.79
C GLY A 351 -95.30 32.93 -11.02
N ALA A 352 -95.58 32.17 -12.08
CA ALA A 352 -94.72 31.12 -12.56
C ALA A 352 -93.48 31.73 -13.24
N VAL A 353 -92.29 31.15 -13.06
CA VAL A 353 -91.02 31.69 -13.58
C VAL A 353 -90.37 30.64 -14.45
N TYR A 354 -89.98 31.00 -15.68
CA TYR A 354 -89.32 30.16 -16.67
C TYR A 354 -87.90 30.66 -16.93
N GLY A 355 -86.89 29.87 -16.56
CA GLY A 355 -85.52 30.09 -16.98
C GLY A 355 -85.36 29.77 -18.46
N ILE A 356 -84.65 30.63 -19.18
CA ILE A 356 -84.25 30.39 -20.56
C ILE A 356 -82.80 29.92 -20.55
N TYR A 357 -82.55 28.78 -21.17
CA TYR A 357 -81.25 28.11 -21.18
C TYR A 357 -80.80 27.85 -22.60
N THR A 358 -79.50 27.84 -22.87
CA THR A 358 -78.96 27.23 -24.09
C THR A 358 -79.31 25.74 -24.13
N SER A 359 -79.27 25.12 -25.30
CA SER A 359 -79.46 23.67 -25.49
C SER A 359 -78.50 22.82 -24.63
N THR A 360 -77.32 23.37 -24.33
CA THR A 360 -76.31 22.76 -23.45
C THR A 360 -76.58 23.00 -21.95
N GLY A 361 -77.66 23.70 -21.59
CA GLY A 361 -78.12 23.88 -20.22
C GLY A 361 -77.57 25.10 -19.48
N THR A 362 -76.98 26.08 -20.17
CA THR A 362 -76.52 27.33 -19.55
C THR A 362 -77.64 28.34 -19.51
N ARG A 363 -78.01 28.83 -18.31
CA ARG A 363 -79.07 29.83 -18.15
C ARG A 363 -78.63 31.18 -18.71
N VAL A 364 -79.48 31.79 -19.56
CA VAL A 364 -79.23 33.07 -20.24
C VAL A 364 -80.24 34.16 -19.88
N GLY A 365 -81.35 33.81 -19.23
CA GLY A 365 -82.32 34.76 -18.71
C GLY A 365 -83.56 34.06 -18.15
N ALA A 366 -84.64 34.80 -17.90
CA ALA A 366 -85.92 34.22 -17.46
C ALA A 366 -87.13 35.05 -17.90
N ILE A 367 -88.29 34.40 -17.85
CA ILE A 367 -89.62 34.93 -18.15
C ILE A 367 -90.54 34.64 -16.96
N THR A 368 -91.31 35.61 -16.46
CA THR A 368 -92.29 35.40 -15.38
C THR A 368 -93.71 35.59 -15.91
N THR A 369 -94.64 34.73 -15.54
CA THR A 369 -96.05 34.80 -15.95
C THR A 369 -96.86 35.77 -15.11
N ASP A 370 -97.76 36.48 -15.77
CA ASP A 370 -98.80 37.29 -15.12
C ASP A 370 -100.00 36.43 -14.65
N GLY A 371 -101.06 37.05 -14.12
CA GLY A 371 -102.27 36.36 -13.66
C GLY A 371 -103.08 35.64 -14.76
N SER A 372 -102.72 35.85 -16.03
CA SER A 372 -103.26 35.13 -17.19
C SER A 372 -102.28 34.10 -17.78
N GLY A 373 -101.03 34.06 -17.29
CA GLY A 373 -100.04 33.05 -17.65
C GLY A 373 -98.96 33.42 -18.69
N LYS A 374 -98.62 34.69 -19.04
CA LYS A 374 -97.75 35.05 -20.22
C LYS A 374 -96.44 35.86 -19.95
N GLY A 375 -95.39 35.87 -20.85
CA GLY A 375 -94.12 36.69 -20.77
C GLY A 375 -93.03 36.68 -21.94
N THR A 376 -91.86 37.38 -21.87
CA THR A 376 -90.82 37.61 -22.98
C THR A 376 -89.32 37.88 -22.55
N LEU A 377 -88.27 37.61 -23.38
CA LEU A 377 -86.79 37.85 -23.18
C LEU A 377 -85.97 38.26 -24.47
N GLN A 378 -84.89 39.09 -24.38
CA GLN A 378 -84.08 39.63 -25.52
C GLN A 378 -82.53 39.47 -25.41
N SER A 379 -81.76 39.72 -26.49
CA SER A 379 -80.28 39.84 -26.58
C SER A 379 -79.42 38.57 -26.34
N LEU A 380 -79.93 37.44 -26.79
CA LEU A 380 -79.29 36.12 -26.73
C LEU A 380 -78.26 35.92 -27.85
N LYS A 381 -77.29 35.03 -27.67
CA LYS A 381 -76.44 34.60 -28.80
C LYS A 381 -77.25 33.76 -29.79
N LEU A 382 -76.72 33.55 -30.99
CA LEU A 382 -77.29 32.56 -31.89
C LEU A 382 -77.05 31.16 -31.35
N GLY A 383 -78.04 30.29 -31.49
CA GLY A 383 -78.00 28.91 -31.03
C GLY A 383 -79.37 28.37 -30.66
N SER A 384 -79.38 27.09 -30.27
CA SER A 384 -80.58 26.43 -29.75
C SER A 384 -80.70 26.66 -28.25
N TYR A 385 -81.92 26.83 -27.76
CA TYR A 385 -82.30 27.16 -26.39
C TYR A 385 -83.49 26.30 -25.92
N TYR A 386 -83.83 26.35 -24.63
CA TYR A 386 -85.09 25.87 -24.09
C TYR A 386 -85.57 26.74 -22.91
N ALA A 387 -86.88 26.84 -22.72
CA ALA A 387 -87.50 27.37 -21.51
C ALA A 387 -87.74 26.23 -20.51
N LEU A 388 -87.52 26.48 -19.22
CA LEU A 388 -87.72 25.51 -18.14
C LEU A 388 -88.38 26.24 -16.98
N GLU A 389 -89.49 25.72 -16.47
CA GLU A 389 -90.12 26.31 -15.29
C GLU A 389 -89.21 26.11 -14.07
N GLU A 390 -88.84 27.22 -13.44
CA GLU A 390 -88.06 27.31 -12.22
C GLU A 390 -88.95 27.54 -11.00
N LYS A 391 -90.14 28.10 -11.22
CA LYS A 391 -91.13 28.34 -10.18
C LYS A 391 -92.55 28.10 -10.71
N ALA A 392 -93.31 27.22 -10.07
CA ALA A 392 -94.74 27.04 -10.30
C ALA A 392 -95.55 27.94 -9.37
N PRO A 393 -96.81 28.23 -9.74
CA PRO A 393 -97.69 29.05 -8.94
C PRO A 393 -98.28 28.26 -7.74
N ALA A 394 -98.93 28.95 -6.79
CA ALA A 394 -99.42 28.31 -5.56
C ALA A 394 -100.48 27.23 -5.83
N GLY A 395 -100.43 26.11 -5.11
CA GLY A 395 -101.29 24.93 -5.32
C GLY A 395 -100.84 23.97 -6.42
N TYR A 396 -99.82 24.32 -7.20
CA TYR A 396 -99.33 23.51 -8.32
C TYR A 396 -97.92 22.98 -8.08
N VAL A 397 -97.64 21.85 -8.71
CA VAL A 397 -96.32 21.22 -8.74
C VAL A 397 -95.53 21.78 -9.93
N LEU A 398 -94.26 22.10 -9.69
CA LEU A 398 -93.30 22.62 -10.67
C LEU A 398 -93.16 21.69 -11.87
N ASN A 399 -93.35 22.23 -13.07
CA ASN A 399 -93.14 21.49 -14.31
C ASN A 399 -91.69 21.59 -14.80
N SER A 400 -90.92 20.54 -14.57
CA SER A 400 -89.51 20.45 -14.95
C SER A 400 -89.24 20.13 -16.44
N ALA A 401 -90.26 20.13 -17.30
CA ALA A 401 -90.08 19.89 -18.73
C ALA A 401 -89.29 21.04 -19.41
N LYS A 402 -88.35 20.67 -20.29
CA LYS A 402 -87.58 21.61 -21.12
C LYS A 402 -88.32 21.85 -22.44
N LEU A 403 -88.63 23.10 -22.73
CA LEU A 403 -89.40 23.53 -23.89
C LEU A 403 -88.47 24.19 -24.93
N PRO A 404 -88.01 23.49 -25.99
CA PRO A 404 -86.94 23.96 -26.88
C PRO A 404 -87.36 25.03 -27.90
N PHE A 405 -86.44 25.93 -28.28
CA PHE A 405 -86.55 26.91 -29.37
C PHE A 405 -85.16 27.28 -29.97
N GLU A 406 -85.04 27.96 -31.12
CA GLU A 406 -83.73 28.22 -31.79
C GLU A 406 -83.58 29.62 -32.44
N LEU A 407 -82.37 30.19 -32.40
CA LEU A 407 -81.95 31.46 -33.03
C LEU A 407 -80.81 31.22 -34.04
N LYS A 408 -81.01 31.46 -35.35
CA LYS A 408 -80.09 31.05 -36.45
C LYS A 408 -79.28 32.20 -37.08
N TYR A 409 -78.13 31.88 -37.69
CA TYR A 409 -77.25 32.83 -38.42
C TYR A 409 -77.94 33.43 -39.65
N ALA A 410 -77.75 34.73 -39.85
CA ALA A 410 -78.44 35.48 -40.89
C ALA A 410 -77.51 36.20 -41.90
N GLY A 411 -76.19 35.93 -41.89
CA GLY A 411 -75.21 36.48 -42.85
C GLY A 411 -74.25 37.53 -42.26
N GLN A 412 -73.06 37.74 -42.89
CA GLN A 412 -71.97 38.58 -42.33
C GLN A 412 -72.25 40.10 -42.37
N THR A 413 -73.47 40.47 -42.77
CA THR A 413 -74.02 41.84 -42.82
C THR A 413 -75.20 42.07 -41.86
N VAL A 414 -75.73 41.05 -41.15
CA VAL A 414 -76.91 41.14 -40.26
C VAL A 414 -76.52 41.04 -38.77
N SER A 415 -77.26 41.73 -37.89
CA SER A 415 -76.92 41.85 -36.46
C SER A 415 -77.82 41.07 -35.44
N VAL A 416 -79.16 40.88 -35.60
CA VAL A 416 -80.10 40.26 -34.58
C VAL A 416 -81.32 39.40 -35.13
N THR A 417 -81.87 38.35 -34.44
CA THR A 417 -83.02 37.41 -34.81
C THR A 417 -84.04 36.98 -33.66
N THR A 418 -85.21 36.27 -33.80
CA THR A 418 -86.29 36.01 -32.71
C THR A 418 -87.16 34.67 -32.72
N ALA A 419 -87.74 34.14 -31.58
CA ALA A 419 -88.59 32.88 -31.38
C ALA A 419 -89.79 32.86 -30.30
N HIS A 420 -90.64 31.78 -30.12
CA HIS A 420 -91.88 31.64 -29.21
C HIS A 420 -92.17 30.23 -28.54
N VAL A 421 -92.91 30.10 -27.38
CA VAL A 421 -93.15 28.87 -26.52
C VAL A 421 -94.50 28.77 -25.68
N ASP A 422 -95.14 27.59 -25.43
CA ASP A 422 -96.40 27.35 -24.62
C ASP A 422 -96.34 26.16 -23.56
N THR A 423 -97.17 26.10 -22.48
CA THR A 423 -97.07 25.10 -21.33
C THR A 423 -98.28 24.92 -20.32
N THR A 424 -98.29 23.88 -19.42
CA THR A 424 -99.33 23.54 -18.37
C THR A 424 -98.78 22.94 -17.02
N ASP A 425 -99.48 23.00 -15.85
CA ASP A 425 -99.07 22.39 -14.53
C ASP A 425 -100.12 21.53 -13.80
N GLN A 426 -99.67 20.64 -12.91
CA GLN A 426 -100.45 19.70 -12.08
C GLN A 426 -100.74 20.21 -10.65
N GLU A 427 -101.95 20.00 -10.14
CA GLU A 427 -102.43 20.34 -8.79
C GLU A 427 -101.83 19.45 -7.68
N GLN A 428 -101.60 20.00 -6.48
CA GLN A 428 -101.06 19.29 -5.31
C GLN A 428 -102.16 18.70 -4.39
N ARG A 429 -102.07 17.39 -4.06
CA ARG A 429 -102.90 16.69 -3.05
C ARG A 429 -102.13 16.42 -1.75
N GLY A 430 -102.69 15.72 -0.75
CA GLY A 430 -102.01 15.48 0.52
C GLY A 430 -102.15 14.09 1.17
N THR A 431 -101.40 13.87 2.25
CA THR A 431 -101.29 12.64 3.07
C THR A 431 -101.24 12.97 4.55
N ALA A 432 -101.98 12.24 5.37
CA ALA A 432 -101.98 12.34 6.83
C ALA A 432 -101.26 11.15 7.47
N THR A 433 -100.46 11.37 8.51
CA THR A 433 -99.69 10.35 9.22
C THR A 433 -99.89 10.48 10.73
N ILE A 434 -100.05 9.35 11.44
CA ILE A 434 -100.00 9.26 12.90
C ILE A 434 -98.71 8.56 13.31
N ILE A 435 -98.06 9.05 14.38
CA ILE A 435 -96.79 8.53 14.91
C ILE A 435 -96.97 8.24 16.41
N LYS A 436 -96.49 7.08 16.86
CA LYS A 436 -96.44 6.68 18.26
C LYS A 436 -95.03 6.78 18.82
N GLU A 437 -94.92 7.30 20.03
CA GLU A 437 -93.68 7.46 20.78
C GLU A 437 -93.86 6.95 22.21
N ASP A 438 -92.81 6.44 22.83
CA ASP A 438 -92.67 6.25 24.27
C ASP A 438 -92.53 7.61 24.96
N ALA A 439 -93.14 7.75 26.14
CA ALA A 439 -93.24 9.00 26.88
C ALA A 439 -91.91 9.49 27.44
N VAL A 440 -90.96 8.59 27.72
CA VAL A 440 -89.63 8.90 28.23
C VAL A 440 -88.60 8.92 27.11
N THR A 441 -88.67 7.96 26.19
CA THR A 441 -87.62 7.69 25.19
C THR A 441 -88.00 8.05 23.75
N GLY A 442 -89.18 8.64 23.54
CA GLY A 442 -89.60 9.11 22.21
C GLY A 442 -89.86 7.93 21.27
N LYS A 443 -89.35 7.96 20.03
CA LYS A 443 -89.64 6.90 19.03
C LYS A 443 -89.11 5.51 19.38
N GLN A 444 -88.26 5.38 20.40
CA GLN A 444 -87.69 4.10 20.77
C GLN A 444 -88.52 3.50 21.90
N PRO A 445 -88.89 2.23 21.83
CA PRO A 445 -89.45 1.61 23.01
C PRO A 445 -88.39 1.38 24.09
N GLN A 446 -88.81 1.35 25.36
CA GLN A 446 -87.92 1.03 26.47
C GLN A 446 -87.79 -0.48 26.67
N GLY A 447 -86.56 -0.94 26.79
CA GLY A 447 -86.23 -2.35 27.01
C GLY A 447 -86.84 -3.26 25.94
N ALA A 448 -87.65 -4.23 26.37
CA ALA A 448 -88.36 -5.18 25.51
C ALA A 448 -89.80 -4.75 25.14
N ALA A 449 -90.21 -3.52 25.45
CA ALA A 449 -91.52 -3.00 25.06
C ALA A 449 -91.61 -2.75 23.53
N SER A 450 -92.81 -2.56 22.99
CA SER A 450 -93.05 -2.25 21.58
C SER A 450 -94.14 -1.20 21.41
N LEU A 451 -93.93 -0.21 20.55
CA LEU A 451 -94.93 0.81 20.18
C LEU A 451 -95.84 0.34 19.03
N ASN A 452 -95.61 -0.86 18.49
CA ASN A 452 -96.40 -1.44 17.40
C ASN A 452 -97.62 -2.21 17.92
N GLY A 453 -98.67 -2.26 17.09
CA GLY A 453 -99.91 -3.00 17.39
C GLY A 453 -101.00 -2.15 18.06
N ALA A 454 -100.75 -0.87 18.26
CA ALA A 454 -101.78 0.12 18.61
C ALA A 454 -102.73 0.37 17.42
N VAL A 455 -103.97 0.81 17.67
CA VAL A 455 -105.01 0.98 16.61
C VAL A 455 -105.66 2.38 16.70
N TYR A 456 -105.82 3.07 15.55
CA TYR A 456 -106.27 4.48 15.41
C TYR A 456 -107.32 4.73 14.29
N GLU A 457 -108.14 5.78 14.40
CA GLU A 457 -109.12 6.22 13.37
C GLU A 457 -108.90 7.69 12.91
N LEU A 458 -109.14 8.03 11.62
CA LEU A 458 -108.97 9.35 10.96
C LEU A 458 -110.29 9.95 10.43
N HIS A 459 -110.58 11.22 10.75
CA HIS A 459 -111.81 11.92 10.38
C HIS A 459 -111.55 13.29 9.71
N ARG A 460 -112.44 13.75 8.81
CA ARG A 460 -112.42 15.12 8.26
C ARG A 460 -113.08 16.08 9.24
N ALA A 461 -112.45 17.24 9.49
CA ALA A 461 -112.89 18.14 10.55
C ALA A 461 -114.15 18.95 10.19
N ALA A 462 -114.38 19.24 8.90
CA ALA A 462 -115.50 20.07 8.46
C ALA A 462 -116.88 19.41 8.66
N ASP A 463 -116.94 18.07 8.68
CA ASP A 463 -118.20 17.29 8.68
C ASP A 463 -118.16 16.01 9.57
N ASP A 464 -117.09 15.82 10.36
CA ASP A 464 -116.83 14.64 11.23
C ASP A 464 -116.80 13.28 10.52
N LYS A 465 -116.74 13.29 9.17
CA LYS A 465 -116.84 12.08 8.36
C LYS A 465 -115.59 11.22 8.53
N LEU A 466 -115.79 9.94 8.90
CA LEU A 466 -114.70 8.95 8.94
C LEU A 466 -114.06 8.82 7.55
N VAL A 467 -112.75 9.00 7.50
CA VAL A 467 -111.93 8.83 6.31
C VAL A 467 -111.32 7.43 6.29
N LYS A 468 -110.71 6.97 7.40
CA LYS A 468 -110.03 5.66 7.48
C LYS A 468 -109.74 5.19 8.92
N SER A 469 -109.68 3.87 9.17
CA SER A 469 -109.10 3.24 10.38
C SER A 469 -107.76 2.57 10.06
N VAL A 470 -106.78 2.64 10.97
CA VAL A 470 -105.38 2.22 10.78
C VAL A 470 -104.81 1.49 12.01
N THR A 471 -103.92 0.52 11.80
CA THR A 471 -103.13 -0.12 12.85
C THR A 471 -101.69 0.36 12.76
N ILE A 472 -101.11 0.75 13.89
CA ILE A 472 -99.74 1.24 14.00
C ILE A 472 -98.76 0.10 13.74
N ALA A 473 -97.97 0.28 12.69
CA ALA A 473 -96.87 -0.58 12.32
C ALA A 473 -95.64 0.30 12.07
N ASN A 474 -94.47 -0.11 12.56
CA ASN A 474 -93.26 0.70 12.57
C ASN A 474 -93.48 2.09 13.22
N ASN A 475 -94.23 2.10 14.33
CA ASN A 475 -94.57 3.27 15.12
C ASN A 475 -95.38 4.32 14.34
N THR A 476 -95.96 3.98 13.18
CA THR A 476 -96.71 4.94 12.38
C THR A 476 -97.85 4.30 11.57
N ALA A 477 -98.74 5.13 11.03
CA ALA A 477 -99.68 4.78 9.96
C ALA A 477 -100.06 6.02 9.15
N SER A 478 -100.43 5.87 7.86
CA SER A 478 -100.72 7.00 6.97
C SER A 478 -101.93 6.78 6.06
N VAL A 479 -102.54 7.88 5.60
CA VAL A 479 -103.66 7.94 4.63
C VAL A 479 -103.36 9.00 3.57
N SER A 480 -103.32 8.63 2.30
CA SER A 480 -102.92 9.51 1.17
C SER A 480 -104.07 9.83 0.21
N GLY A 481 -103.85 10.82 -0.68
CA GLY A 481 -104.78 11.23 -1.74
C GLY A 481 -105.80 12.30 -1.34
N LEU A 482 -105.62 12.89 -0.17
CA LEU A 482 -106.53 13.85 0.44
C LEU A 482 -106.48 15.19 -0.28
N GLU A 483 -107.63 15.83 -0.50
CA GLU A 483 -107.67 17.25 -0.85
C GLU A 483 -107.09 18.09 0.30
N LEU A 484 -106.43 19.21 -0.05
CA LEU A 484 -105.89 20.15 0.93
C LEU A 484 -107.04 20.76 1.78
N ASP A 485 -107.12 20.37 3.08
CA ASP A 485 -108.18 20.67 4.06
C ASP A 485 -107.80 20.30 5.54
N ASP A 486 -108.71 20.38 6.53
CA ASP A 486 -108.48 20.10 7.98
C ASP A 486 -109.06 18.74 8.51
N TYR A 487 -108.40 18.00 9.45
CA TYR A 487 -108.65 16.58 9.88
C TYR A 487 -108.28 16.20 11.38
N TYR A 488 -108.55 14.97 11.91
CA TYR A 488 -108.09 14.47 13.26
C TYR A 488 -107.98 12.92 13.48
N TRP A 489 -107.19 12.44 14.49
CA TRP A 489 -106.92 11.02 14.89
C TRP A 489 -107.42 10.59 16.31
N GLN A 490 -107.71 9.30 16.59
CA GLN A 490 -108.11 8.75 17.93
C GLN A 490 -107.68 7.27 18.18
N GLU A 491 -107.15 6.88 19.38
CA GLU A 491 -106.67 5.51 19.74
C GLU A 491 -107.74 4.60 20.37
N VAL A 492 -107.67 3.28 20.09
CA VAL A 492 -108.61 2.28 20.62
C VAL A 492 -107.96 1.01 21.20
N LYS A 493 -106.63 0.83 21.13
CA LYS A 493 -105.89 -0.33 21.70
C LYS A 493 -104.40 -0.01 21.94
N ALA A 494 -103.83 -0.39 23.08
CA ALA A 494 -102.43 -0.16 23.47
C ALA A 494 -101.45 -1.27 23.01
N PRO A 495 -100.14 -0.97 22.90
CA PRO A 495 -99.14 -1.92 22.45
C PRO A 495 -98.40 -2.64 23.61
N THR A 496 -97.54 -3.62 23.29
CA THR A 496 -96.92 -4.52 24.30
C THR A 496 -95.90 -3.79 25.18
N GLY A 497 -96.00 -3.96 26.50
CA GLY A 497 -95.11 -3.30 27.48
C GLY A 497 -95.53 -1.86 27.82
N TYR A 498 -96.65 -1.38 27.29
CA TYR A 498 -97.18 -0.01 27.45
C TYR A 498 -98.59 0.06 28.06
N VAL A 499 -99.02 1.27 28.45
CA VAL A 499 -100.33 1.60 29.04
C VAL A 499 -101.20 2.43 28.07
N LEU A 500 -102.50 2.12 27.90
CA LEU A 500 -103.48 2.71 26.94
C LEU A 500 -103.78 4.24 27.08
N ASP A 501 -103.94 4.98 25.96
CA ASP A 501 -104.32 6.43 25.86
C ASP A 501 -105.67 6.69 25.14
N PRO A 502 -106.67 7.40 25.73
CA PRO A 502 -107.98 7.65 25.12
C PRO A 502 -108.21 9.02 24.39
N GLN A 503 -107.22 9.86 24.10
CA GLN A 503 -107.39 11.26 23.58
C GLN A 503 -107.64 11.40 22.03
N LYS A 504 -108.33 12.49 21.57
CA LYS A 504 -108.45 12.91 20.13
C LYS A 504 -107.38 13.93 19.70
N HIS A 505 -106.82 13.83 18.49
CA HIS A 505 -105.69 14.65 18.01
C HIS A 505 -105.90 15.28 16.60
N ALA A 506 -106.15 16.60 16.50
CA ALA A 506 -106.46 17.32 15.23
C ALA A 506 -105.24 17.89 14.45
N PHE A 507 -105.37 18.10 13.12
CA PHE A 507 -104.35 18.67 12.22
C PHE A 507 -104.91 19.35 10.93
N LYS A 508 -104.06 20.10 10.19
CA LYS A 508 -104.37 20.79 8.92
C LYS A 508 -103.50 20.31 7.76
N LEU A 509 -104.02 20.28 6.53
CA LEU A 509 -103.34 19.83 5.31
C LEU A 509 -103.37 20.91 4.22
N GLY A 510 -102.40 21.84 4.21
CA GLY A 510 -102.32 22.97 3.27
C GLY A 510 -101.25 22.86 2.17
N TYR A 511 -101.12 23.89 1.32
CA TYR A 511 -100.13 23.91 0.22
C TYR A 511 -98.70 23.82 0.75
N ALA A 512 -97.98 22.78 0.35
CA ALA A 512 -96.65 22.43 0.84
C ALA A 512 -95.50 22.96 -0.05
N GLY A 513 -95.83 23.77 -1.07
CA GLY A 513 -94.86 24.35 -1.98
C GLY A 513 -94.67 23.55 -3.27
N GLN A 514 -94.11 24.21 -4.27
CA GLN A 514 -94.12 23.79 -5.68
C GLN A 514 -93.35 22.49 -5.99
N ASN A 515 -92.39 22.11 -5.16
CA ASN A 515 -91.59 20.89 -5.38
C ASN A 515 -92.17 19.68 -4.64
N VAL A 516 -93.25 19.88 -3.90
CA VAL A 516 -93.90 18.81 -3.15
C VAL A 516 -95.07 18.32 -4.00
N THR A 517 -95.05 17.05 -4.38
CA THR A 517 -96.16 16.45 -5.14
C THR A 517 -97.35 16.15 -4.23
N THR A 518 -97.10 15.94 -2.93
CA THR A 518 -98.11 15.59 -1.95
C THR A 518 -97.84 16.29 -0.62
N ALA A 519 -98.71 17.22 -0.21
CA ALA A 519 -98.64 17.85 1.11
C ALA A 519 -98.77 16.79 2.21
N THR A 520 -98.01 16.90 3.29
CA THR A 520 -98.07 15.91 4.38
C THR A 520 -98.39 16.58 5.69
N ALA A 521 -99.28 15.98 6.48
CA ALA A 521 -99.50 16.35 7.87
C ALA A 521 -99.22 15.15 8.77
N SER A 522 -98.54 15.37 9.90
CA SER A 522 -98.20 14.31 10.85
C SER A 522 -98.63 14.69 12.27
N THR A 523 -99.15 13.71 13.00
CA THR A 523 -99.56 13.84 14.40
C THR A 523 -98.78 12.83 15.24
N THR A 524 -98.26 13.22 16.42
CA THR A 524 -97.48 12.34 17.31
C THR A 524 -98.16 12.16 18.67
N VAL A 525 -98.22 10.92 19.18
CA VAL A 525 -98.87 10.54 20.46
C VAL A 525 -97.91 9.72 21.33
N LYS A 526 -97.94 9.87 22.67
CA LYS A 526 -96.94 9.32 23.63
C LYS A 526 -97.47 8.18 24.54
N GLU A 527 -96.64 7.19 24.89
CA GLU A 527 -96.96 5.91 25.56
C GLU A 527 -96.12 5.62 26.83
N GLN A 528 -96.69 5.04 27.90
CA GLN A 528 -95.97 4.83 29.20
C GLN A 528 -95.54 3.35 29.47
N VAL A 529 -94.28 3.07 29.90
CA VAL A 529 -93.67 1.70 30.09
C VAL A 529 -93.68 1.16 31.55
N ILE A 530 -93.40 -0.15 31.76
CA ILE A 530 -93.30 -0.91 33.04
C ILE A 530 -91.83 -0.98 33.63
N THR A 531 -91.58 -1.08 34.98
CA THR A 531 -90.21 -1.05 35.67
C THR A 531 -89.97 -1.93 36.98
N GLY A 532 -88.71 -2.16 37.50
CA GLY A 532 -88.27 -2.92 38.76
C GLY A 532 -86.76 -2.82 39.28
N ASP A 533 -86.31 -3.48 40.40
CA ASP A 533 -84.98 -3.26 41.13
C ASP A 533 -83.99 -4.49 41.32
N LEU A 534 -82.67 -4.27 41.63
CA LEU A 534 -81.56 -5.25 41.85
C LEU A 534 -80.43 -4.77 42.84
N ASP A 535 -79.81 -5.61 43.69
CA ASP A 535 -78.58 -5.29 44.50
C ASP A 535 -77.52 -6.43 44.69
N LEU A 536 -76.29 -6.10 45.13
CA LEU A 536 -75.09 -6.98 45.19
C LEU A 536 -74.09 -6.68 46.34
N LEU A 537 -73.29 -7.69 46.76
CA LEU A 537 -72.14 -7.62 47.71
C LEU A 537 -70.82 -8.16 47.10
N LYS A 538 -69.67 -7.49 47.29
CA LYS A 538 -68.37 -7.78 46.63
C LYS A 538 -67.15 -7.91 47.56
N TYR A 539 -66.37 -8.98 47.40
CA TYR A 539 -65.11 -9.23 48.14
C TYR A 539 -63.99 -9.87 47.27
N GLY A 540 -62.76 -9.91 47.78
CA GLY A 540 -61.56 -10.46 47.16
C GLY A 540 -60.93 -11.58 48.00
N ASN A 541 -60.21 -12.51 47.38
CA ASN A 541 -59.73 -13.74 48.03
C ASN A 541 -58.61 -13.53 49.08
N TYR A 542 -57.71 -12.55 48.90
CA TYR A 542 -56.74 -12.07 49.91
C TYR A 542 -56.19 -10.68 49.54
N ASP A 543 -55.58 -9.95 50.48
CA ASP A 543 -55.04 -8.60 50.25
C ASP A 543 -53.60 -8.61 49.72
N TRP A 544 -53.46 -8.50 48.39
CA TRP A 544 -52.17 -8.42 47.69
C TRP A 544 -51.31 -7.21 48.09
N SER A 545 -51.90 -6.14 48.64
CA SER A 545 -51.20 -4.88 48.88
C SER A 545 -50.42 -4.84 50.19
N THR A 546 -50.77 -5.70 51.16
CA THR A 546 -50.15 -5.71 52.49
C THR A 546 -49.64 -7.06 52.95
N GLN A 547 -50.14 -8.19 52.43
CA GLN A 547 -49.76 -9.54 52.86
C GLN A 547 -49.69 -10.52 51.67
N GLY A 548 -48.65 -11.35 51.62
CA GLY A 548 -48.50 -12.36 50.57
C GLY A 548 -49.60 -13.43 50.57
N LYS A 549 -49.60 -14.28 49.54
CA LYS A 549 -50.56 -15.37 49.28
C LYS A 549 -50.81 -16.23 50.54
N GLY A 550 -52.07 -16.34 51.00
CA GLY A 550 -52.49 -17.23 52.12
C GLY A 550 -53.34 -16.63 53.26
N THR A 551 -53.96 -15.46 53.09
CA THR A 551 -54.69 -14.73 54.16
C THR A 551 -56.21 -14.61 53.91
N LYS A 552 -56.99 -14.07 54.88
CA LYS A 552 -58.48 -14.01 54.86
C LYS A 552 -59.04 -13.10 53.73
N PRO A 553 -60.28 -13.33 53.24
CA PRO A 553 -60.92 -12.46 52.23
C PRO A 553 -61.08 -11.01 52.68
N VAL A 554 -61.03 -10.08 51.73
CA VAL A 554 -61.11 -8.62 51.96
C VAL A 554 -62.27 -8.00 51.16
N MET A 555 -63.06 -7.11 51.77
CA MET A 555 -64.18 -6.44 51.08
C MET A 555 -63.65 -5.45 50.02
N LEU A 556 -64.28 -5.43 48.84
CA LEU A 556 -63.78 -4.64 47.71
C LEU A 556 -64.67 -3.42 47.47
N LYS A 557 -64.19 -2.27 47.93
CA LYS A 557 -64.81 -0.98 47.60
C LYS A 557 -64.49 -0.54 46.18
N ASP A 558 -65.26 0.41 45.66
CA ASP A 558 -65.04 1.07 44.38
C ASP A 558 -65.01 0.09 43.18
N THR A 559 -65.60 -1.10 43.33
CA THR A 559 -65.84 -2.08 42.27
C THR A 559 -67.08 -1.65 41.49
N GLN A 560 -66.98 -1.53 40.17
CA GLN A 560 -68.10 -1.07 39.37
C GLN A 560 -68.87 -2.24 38.78
N PHE A 561 -70.18 -2.25 38.97
CA PHE A 561 -71.11 -3.10 38.25
C PHE A 561 -71.92 -2.27 37.27
N THR A 562 -72.17 -2.86 36.12
CA THR A 562 -72.99 -2.29 35.05
C THR A 562 -74.09 -3.26 34.68
N VAL A 563 -75.33 -2.78 34.73
CA VAL A 563 -76.53 -3.50 34.34
C VAL A 563 -76.84 -3.09 32.90
N THR A 564 -76.78 -4.07 31.99
CA THR A 564 -76.94 -3.87 30.55
C THR A 564 -78.20 -4.58 30.09
N SER A 565 -79.11 -3.89 29.41
CA SER A 565 -80.29 -4.51 28.81
C SER A 565 -79.86 -5.55 27.77
N LYS A 566 -80.41 -6.76 27.82
CA LYS A 566 -80.20 -7.81 26.80
C LYS A 566 -80.92 -7.50 25.51
N THR A 567 -82.10 -6.87 25.58
CA THR A 567 -82.85 -6.55 24.37
C THR A 567 -82.17 -5.45 23.56
N THR A 568 -81.73 -4.37 24.22
CA THR A 568 -81.12 -3.22 23.54
C THR A 568 -79.59 -3.32 23.47
N GLY A 569 -78.96 -4.17 24.30
CA GLY A 569 -77.51 -4.22 24.48
C GLY A 569 -76.94 -2.99 25.20
N LYS A 570 -77.78 -2.04 25.65
CA LYS A 570 -77.34 -0.78 26.25
C LYS A 570 -77.17 -0.88 27.75
N VAL A 571 -76.14 -0.22 28.25
CA VAL A 571 -75.96 0.03 29.68
C VAL A 571 -77.13 0.87 30.20
N VAL A 572 -77.87 0.32 31.16
CA VAL A 572 -79.02 0.98 31.78
C VAL A 572 -78.61 1.68 33.06
N ARG A 573 -77.82 1.03 33.92
CA ARG A 573 -77.23 1.67 35.10
C ARG A 573 -75.85 1.14 35.40
N THR A 574 -75.08 1.95 36.10
CA THR A 574 -73.74 1.63 36.60
C THR A 574 -73.62 2.11 38.04
N GLY A 575 -73.00 1.30 38.90
CA GLY A 575 -72.91 1.55 40.33
C GLY A 575 -71.59 1.05 40.90
N LEU A 576 -71.06 1.76 41.88
CA LEU A 576 -69.85 1.37 42.59
C LEU A 576 -70.23 0.73 43.92
N THR A 577 -69.45 -0.28 44.32
CA THR A 577 -69.55 -0.85 45.66
C THR A 577 -69.00 0.11 46.71
N ASP A 578 -69.68 0.18 47.85
CA ASP A 578 -69.25 0.97 49.00
C ASP A 578 -68.08 0.31 49.77
N ALA A 579 -67.70 0.89 50.92
CA ALA A 579 -66.60 0.39 51.76
C ALA A 579 -66.83 -1.04 52.31
N GLN A 580 -68.07 -1.52 52.32
CA GLN A 580 -68.46 -2.86 52.74
C GLN A 580 -68.64 -3.80 51.53
N GLY A 581 -68.47 -3.29 50.31
CA GLY A 581 -68.60 -4.05 49.07
C GLY A 581 -70.01 -4.06 48.48
N TYR A 582 -70.94 -3.20 48.92
CA TYR A 582 -72.37 -3.28 48.56
C TYR A 582 -72.81 -2.26 47.48
N VAL A 583 -73.78 -2.62 46.60
CA VAL A 583 -74.35 -1.75 45.54
C VAL A 583 -75.81 -2.12 45.15
N LYS A 584 -76.68 -1.13 44.85
CA LYS A 584 -78.11 -1.30 44.45
C LYS A 584 -78.50 -0.50 43.18
N PHE A 585 -79.43 -1.02 42.38
CA PHE A 585 -79.99 -0.48 41.14
C PHE A 585 -81.54 -0.49 41.17
N ALA A 586 -82.19 0.66 40.95
CA ALA A 586 -83.65 0.80 40.99
C ALA A 586 -84.28 1.27 39.66
N ASP A 587 -85.59 1.05 39.49
CA ASP A 587 -86.42 1.50 38.34
C ASP A 587 -85.90 1.05 36.96
N LEU A 588 -85.41 -0.18 36.85
CA LEU A 588 -85.00 -0.79 35.60
C LEU A 588 -86.25 -1.05 34.72
N PRO A 589 -86.32 -0.58 33.46
CA PRO A 589 -87.44 -0.84 32.55
C PRO A 589 -87.73 -2.32 32.27
N TYR A 590 -88.90 -2.61 31.68
CA TYR A 590 -89.29 -3.95 31.23
C TYR A 590 -88.23 -4.55 30.29
N ASP A 591 -87.45 -5.52 30.77
CA ASP A 591 -86.38 -6.17 30.00
C ASP A 591 -85.77 -7.39 30.73
N THR A 592 -84.90 -8.13 30.04
CA THR A 592 -83.85 -8.94 30.66
C THR A 592 -82.54 -8.16 30.67
N TYR A 593 -81.73 -8.30 31.72
CA TYR A 593 -80.47 -7.61 31.95
C TYR A 593 -79.29 -8.58 32.07
N THR A 594 -78.11 -8.11 31.69
CA THR A 594 -76.80 -8.69 31.95
C THR A 594 -76.03 -7.78 32.90
N VAL A 595 -75.67 -8.29 34.06
CA VAL A 595 -74.90 -7.60 35.09
C VAL A 595 -73.43 -7.97 34.93
N THR A 596 -72.61 -6.96 34.67
CA THR A 596 -71.16 -7.11 34.39
C THR A 596 -70.37 -6.33 35.42
N GLU A 597 -69.31 -6.91 35.96
CA GLU A 597 -68.29 -6.16 36.69
C GLU A 597 -67.43 -5.40 35.67
N THR A 598 -67.63 -4.09 35.56
CA THR A 598 -67.03 -3.24 34.52
C THR A 598 -65.78 -2.51 34.99
N LYS A 599 -65.59 -2.38 36.30
CA LYS A 599 -64.34 -1.91 36.89
C LYS A 599 -63.94 -2.88 37.97
N THR A 600 -62.99 -3.73 37.62
CA THR A 600 -62.33 -4.62 38.56
C THR A 600 -61.37 -3.81 39.44
N PRO A 601 -61.35 -4.05 40.76
CA PRO A 601 -60.38 -3.46 41.67
C PRO A 601 -58.94 -3.83 41.27
N THR A 602 -58.03 -2.87 41.40
CA THR A 602 -56.61 -3.04 41.10
C THR A 602 -56.06 -4.30 41.76
N GLY A 603 -55.32 -5.10 40.99
CA GLY A 603 -54.67 -6.32 41.45
C GLY A 603 -55.56 -7.55 41.55
N TYR A 604 -56.80 -7.49 41.10
CA TYR A 604 -57.69 -8.64 41.02
C TYR A 604 -58.18 -8.91 39.59
N ASN A 605 -58.54 -10.17 39.32
CA ASN A 605 -59.25 -10.64 38.14
C ASN A 605 -60.74 -10.35 38.29
N GLY A 606 -61.35 -9.85 37.21
CA GLY A 606 -62.79 -9.64 37.15
C GLY A 606 -63.58 -10.93 36.99
N ILE A 607 -64.87 -10.87 37.26
CA ILE A 607 -65.81 -12.00 37.09
C ILE A 607 -66.51 -11.99 35.72
N LYS A 608 -67.05 -13.15 35.34
CA LYS A 608 -67.91 -13.28 34.15
C LYS A 608 -69.29 -12.64 34.41
N PRO A 609 -69.90 -11.99 33.40
CA PRO A 609 -71.26 -11.43 33.52
C PRO A 609 -72.32 -12.49 33.85
N PHE A 610 -73.41 -12.09 34.53
CA PHE A 610 -74.60 -12.91 34.81
C PHE A 610 -75.90 -12.15 34.51
N THR A 611 -77.08 -12.76 34.65
CA THR A 611 -78.34 -12.19 34.09
C THR A 611 -79.50 -12.07 35.07
N VAL A 612 -80.35 -11.05 34.89
CA VAL A 612 -81.49 -10.67 35.77
C VAL A 612 -82.71 -10.29 34.91
N VAL A 613 -83.96 -10.60 35.28
CA VAL A 613 -85.18 -10.28 34.48
C VAL A 613 -86.11 -9.29 35.21
N VAL A 614 -86.69 -8.33 34.48
CA VAL A 614 -87.71 -7.37 34.94
C VAL A 614 -88.89 -7.35 33.96
N ASP A 615 -90.03 -7.92 34.37
CA ASP A 615 -91.22 -8.09 33.52
C ASP A 615 -92.53 -7.68 34.22
N GLY A 616 -92.44 -7.09 35.41
CA GLY A 616 -93.58 -6.73 36.26
C GLY A 616 -93.98 -7.81 37.28
N THR A 617 -93.30 -8.97 37.33
CA THR A 617 -93.61 -10.07 38.29
C THR A 617 -93.06 -9.87 39.70
N GLN A 618 -91.87 -9.26 39.86
CA GLN A 618 -91.23 -8.97 41.15
C GLN A 618 -90.57 -7.59 41.17
N LYS A 619 -90.55 -6.95 42.34
CA LYS A 619 -90.03 -5.58 42.50
C LYS A 619 -88.52 -5.49 42.85
N SER A 620 -87.87 -6.46 43.52
CA SER A 620 -86.43 -6.38 43.92
C SER A 620 -85.69 -7.76 44.02
N GLN A 621 -84.37 -7.83 43.72
CA GLN A 621 -83.50 -9.06 43.67
C GLN A 621 -82.06 -8.86 44.27
N HIS A 622 -81.37 -9.88 44.85
CA HIS A 622 -80.10 -9.77 45.66
C HIS A 622 -78.93 -10.78 45.33
N TYR A 623 -77.62 -10.40 45.33
CA TYR A 623 -76.43 -11.24 44.96
C TYR A 623 -75.11 -11.06 45.79
N SER A 624 -74.15 -12.02 45.77
CA SER A 624 -72.78 -11.95 46.40
C SER A 624 -71.65 -12.47 45.50
N ILE A 625 -70.49 -11.78 45.40
CA ILE A 625 -69.47 -11.95 44.32
C ILE A 625 -67.99 -11.83 44.79
N GLU A 626 -67.14 -12.84 44.48
CA GLU A 626 -65.68 -12.91 44.78
C GLU A 626 -64.77 -12.52 43.59
N ASN A 627 -63.64 -11.82 43.83
CA ASN A 627 -62.53 -11.67 42.87
C ASN A 627 -61.24 -12.34 43.35
N LYS A 628 -60.42 -12.83 42.42
CA LYS A 628 -59.12 -13.45 42.72
C LYS A 628 -57.95 -12.54 42.36
N VAL A 629 -56.93 -12.41 43.21
CA VAL A 629 -55.71 -11.65 42.91
C VAL A 629 -55.08 -12.12 41.58
N ILE A 630 -54.52 -11.18 40.80
CA ILE A 630 -53.78 -11.47 39.56
C ILE A 630 -52.44 -12.14 39.91
N GLU A 631 -52.10 -13.24 39.24
CA GLU A 631 -50.85 -13.96 39.46
C GLU A 631 -50.24 -14.42 38.11
N GLU A 632 -48.94 -14.21 37.91
CA GLU A 632 -48.20 -14.63 36.68
C GLU A 632 -46.87 -15.28 37.06
N LYS A 633 -46.38 -16.23 36.26
CA LYS A 633 -45.01 -16.79 36.42
C LYS A 633 -43.99 -15.87 35.77
N LEU A 634 -42.75 -15.90 36.25
CA LEU A 634 -41.63 -15.23 35.59
C LEU A 634 -40.81 -16.25 34.80
N ARG A 635 -40.56 -15.96 33.51
CA ARG A 635 -39.56 -16.63 32.67
C ARG A 635 -38.42 -15.66 32.38
N VAL A 636 -37.20 -16.03 32.72
CA VAL A 636 -36.00 -15.25 32.37
C VAL A 636 -35.27 -15.96 31.25
N VAL A 637 -34.89 -15.23 30.21
CA VAL A 637 -34.04 -15.71 29.12
C VAL A 637 -32.73 -14.93 29.16
N LYS A 638 -31.63 -15.64 29.40
CA LYS A 638 -30.31 -15.03 29.44
C LYS A 638 -29.83 -14.75 28.02
N VAL A 639 -29.47 -13.50 27.72
CA VAL A 639 -28.97 -13.11 26.40
C VAL A 639 -27.59 -12.49 26.48
N ASP A 640 -26.83 -12.61 25.40
CA ASP A 640 -25.57 -11.88 25.22
C ASP A 640 -25.88 -10.41 24.87
N THR A 641 -25.22 -9.46 25.54
CA THR A 641 -25.45 -8.03 25.35
C THR A 641 -25.11 -7.55 23.94
N GLU A 642 -24.11 -8.14 23.28
CA GLU A 642 -23.68 -7.71 21.95
C GLU A 642 -24.50 -8.36 20.82
N THR A 643 -24.80 -9.66 20.92
CA THR A 643 -25.48 -10.40 19.85
C THR A 643 -27.01 -10.47 20.03
N GLY A 644 -27.50 -10.29 21.25
CA GLY A 644 -28.91 -10.49 21.63
C GLY A 644 -29.37 -11.96 21.56
N LYS A 645 -28.47 -12.91 21.28
CA LYS A 645 -28.77 -14.35 21.25
C LYS A 645 -28.82 -14.91 22.67
N THR A 646 -29.57 -15.99 22.82
CA THR A 646 -29.65 -16.72 24.09
C THR A 646 -28.29 -17.31 24.47
N VAL A 647 -27.87 -17.14 25.71
CA VAL A 647 -26.68 -17.78 26.27
C VAL A 647 -27.03 -19.23 26.57
N LEU A 648 -26.55 -20.17 25.75
CA LEU A 648 -26.95 -21.58 25.81
C LEU A 648 -26.19 -22.36 26.89
N ARG A 649 -26.23 -21.86 28.14
CA ARG A 649 -25.52 -22.43 29.29
C ARG A 649 -26.25 -22.15 30.60
N ALA A 650 -26.28 -23.15 31.47
CA ALA A 650 -26.81 -23.04 32.83
C ALA A 650 -25.90 -22.24 33.77
N GLY A 651 -26.44 -21.79 34.90
CA GLY A 651 -25.63 -21.32 36.03
C GLY A 651 -25.72 -19.82 36.32
N ALA A 652 -26.49 -19.05 35.55
CA ALA A 652 -26.90 -17.71 35.99
C ALA A 652 -27.92 -17.85 37.14
N ILE A 653 -27.68 -17.18 38.27
CA ILE A 653 -28.51 -17.23 39.48
C ILE A 653 -29.15 -15.86 39.70
N PHE A 654 -30.46 -15.87 39.96
CA PHE A 654 -31.26 -14.68 40.19
C PHE A 654 -31.95 -14.71 41.56
N ARG A 655 -32.24 -13.52 42.09
CA ARG A 655 -33.19 -13.30 43.18
C ARG A 655 -34.30 -12.37 42.71
N ILE A 656 -35.52 -12.63 43.16
CA ILE A 656 -36.69 -11.82 42.81
C ILE A 656 -37.11 -11.05 44.05
N LYS A 657 -37.02 -9.72 44.01
CA LYS A 657 -37.44 -8.86 45.12
C LYS A 657 -38.78 -8.23 44.83
N ASN A 658 -39.71 -8.38 45.76
CA ASN A 658 -41.00 -7.73 45.74
C ASN A 658 -40.87 -6.30 46.28
N LEU A 659 -41.18 -5.30 45.45
CA LEU A 659 -40.97 -3.89 45.80
C LEU A 659 -42.09 -3.33 46.69
N GLN A 660 -43.25 -3.98 46.76
CA GLN A 660 -44.32 -3.62 47.70
C GLN A 660 -43.94 -3.98 49.14
N THR A 661 -43.48 -5.21 49.34
CA THR A 661 -43.16 -5.74 50.68
C THR A 661 -41.69 -5.55 51.07
N ASN A 662 -40.84 -5.19 50.10
CA ASN A 662 -39.38 -5.08 50.20
C ASN A 662 -38.69 -6.40 50.62
N LYS A 663 -39.30 -7.56 50.36
CA LYS A 663 -38.79 -8.91 50.67
C LYS A 663 -38.44 -9.68 49.39
N TYR A 664 -37.53 -10.65 49.49
CA TYR A 664 -37.26 -11.60 48.41
C TYR A 664 -38.34 -12.68 48.35
N GLU A 665 -38.72 -13.05 47.14
CA GLU A 665 -39.68 -14.11 46.87
C GLU A 665 -39.05 -15.47 47.15
N ILE A 666 -39.71 -16.24 48.01
CA ILE A 666 -39.31 -17.59 48.41
C ILE A 666 -40.30 -18.54 47.76
N GLN A 667 -39.81 -19.44 46.91
CA GLN A 667 -40.64 -20.44 46.24
C GLN A 667 -40.12 -21.85 46.48
N PRO A 668 -40.94 -22.90 46.26
CA PRO A 668 -40.44 -24.27 46.24
C PRO A 668 -39.31 -24.44 45.22
N THR A 669 -38.31 -25.28 45.54
CA THR A 669 -37.31 -25.73 44.58
C THR A 669 -37.97 -26.49 43.43
N SER A 670 -37.31 -26.58 42.25
CA SER A 670 -37.89 -27.23 41.06
C SER A 670 -38.27 -28.71 41.28
N ASP A 671 -37.59 -29.40 42.19
CA ASP A 671 -37.87 -30.76 42.65
C ASP A 671 -38.87 -30.84 43.82
N LYS A 672 -39.33 -29.68 44.33
CA LYS A 672 -40.28 -29.49 45.43
C LYS A 672 -39.84 -30.08 46.78
N THR A 673 -38.53 -30.28 46.99
CA THR A 673 -37.98 -30.87 48.23
C THR A 673 -37.68 -29.84 49.33
N GLY A 674 -37.68 -28.55 48.98
CA GLY A 674 -37.49 -27.43 49.91
C GLY A 674 -37.94 -26.10 49.30
N THR A 675 -37.47 -24.98 49.86
CA THR A 675 -37.70 -23.64 49.31
C THR A 675 -36.39 -22.95 48.97
N THR A 676 -36.44 -22.01 48.02
CA THR A 676 -35.30 -21.20 47.58
C THR A 676 -35.74 -19.76 47.29
N ASP A 677 -34.84 -18.82 47.57
CA ASP A 677 -34.90 -17.43 47.10
C ASP A 677 -33.95 -17.19 45.91
N LYS A 678 -33.19 -18.21 45.50
CA LYS A 678 -32.22 -18.20 44.40
C LYS A 678 -32.71 -19.11 43.25
N PHE A 679 -32.87 -18.53 42.07
CA PHE A 679 -33.40 -19.18 40.89
C PHE A 679 -32.30 -19.33 39.84
N VAL A 680 -32.11 -20.54 39.32
CA VAL A 680 -30.97 -20.85 38.42
C VAL A 680 -31.48 -21.11 37.01
N THR A 681 -30.79 -20.59 36.00
CA THR A 681 -31.01 -20.92 34.58
C THR A 681 -30.54 -22.34 34.25
N ASP A 682 -31.28 -23.00 33.37
CA ASP A 682 -30.96 -24.32 32.84
C ASP A 682 -30.01 -24.25 31.61
N ASN A 683 -29.70 -25.38 31.01
CA ASN A 683 -28.76 -25.45 29.86
C ASN A 683 -29.28 -24.75 28.59
N SER A 684 -30.56 -24.38 28.53
CA SER A 684 -31.11 -23.56 27.45
C SER A 684 -30.89 -22.06 27.67
N GLY A 685 -30.35 -21.66 28.83
CA GLY A 685 -30.18 -20.26 29.22
C GLY A 685 -31.42 -19.65 29.85
N GLU A 686 -32.37 -20.46 30.28
CA GLU A 686 -33.68 -20.00 30.74
C GLU A 686 -34.00 -20.47 32.15
N LEU A 687 -34.81 -19.70 32.87
CA LEU A 687 -35.48 -20.18 34.09
C LEU A 687 -36.95 -19.79 34.06
N ILE A 688 -37.80 -20.61 34.67
CA ILE A 688 -39.22 -20.31 34.91
C ILE A 688 -39.53 -20.55 36.38
N THR A 689 -40.24 -19.62 37.03
CA THR A 689 -40.62 -19.78 38.44
C THR A 689 -41.57 -20.97 38.67
N ALA A 690 -41.36 -21.69 39.78
CA ALA A 690 -42.17 -22.86 40.14
C ALA A 690 -43.63 -22.46 40.41
N GLU A 691 -43.82 -21.34 41.11
CA GLU A 691 -45.11 -20.72 41.42
C GLU A 691 -45.24 -19.35 40.76
N ALA A 692 -46.51 -18.91 40.62
CA ALA A 692 -46.83 -17.58 40.13
C ALA A 692 -46.60 -16.52 41.22
N LEU A 693 -46.08 -15.38 40.83
CA LEU A 693 -45.92 -14.18 41.65
C LEU A 693 -47.26 -13.43 41.67
N GLY A 694 -47.65 -12.85 42.81
CA GLY A 694 -48.88 -12.07 42.92
C GLY A 694 -48.75 -10.68 42.29
N TYR A 695 -49.88 -10.00 42.04
CA TYR A 695 -49.91 -8.65 41.48
C TYR A 695 -48.95 -7.70 42.20
N GLY A 696 -48.08 -7.03 41.44
CA GLY A 696 -47.09 -6.16 42.05
C GLY A 696 -45.95 -5.73 41.14
N LYS A 697 -44.97 -5.06 41.74
CA LYS A 697 -43.77 -4.53 41.10
C LYS A 697 -42.61 -5.30 41.70
N TYR A 698 -41.80 -5.86 40.84
CA TYR A 698 -40.69 -6.70 41.22
C TYR A 698 -39.41 -6.16 40.60
N GLN A 699 -38.29 -6.55 41.18
CA GLN A 699 -37.00 -6.44 40.53
C GLN A 699 -36.29 -7.78 40.58
N LEU A 700 -35.71 -8.13 39.43
CA LEU A 700 -34.89 -9.31 39.23
C LEU A 700 -33.42 -8.89 39.37
N GLU A 701 -32.76 -9.41 40.38
CA GLU A 701 -31.35 -9.18 40.66
C GLU A 701 -30.55 -10.41 40.24
N GLU A 702 -29.59 -10.26 39.34
CA GLU A 702 -28.62 -11.30 39.08
C GLU A 702 -27.61 -11.32 40.23
N VAL A 703 -27.43 -12.48 40.85
CA VAL A 703 -26.44 -12.70 41.91
C VAL A 703 -25.27 -13.55 41.43
N GLN A 704 -25.44 -14.23 40.30
CA GLN A 704 -24.37 -14.94 39.62
C GLN A 704 -24.60 -14.91 38.10
N ALA A 705 -23.59 -14.52 37.33
CA ALA A 705 -23.58 -14.59 35.87
C ALA A 705 -23.29 -16.03 35.40
N PRO A 706 -23.67 -16.43 34.17
CA PRO A 706 -23.18 -17.66 33.59
C PRO A 706 -21.66 -17.57 33.33
N GLU A 707 -20.98 -18.73 33.34
CA GLU A 707 -19.55 -18.81 33.07
C GLU A 707 -19.20 -18.16 31.71
N GLY A 708 -18.18 -17.30 31.70
CA GLY A 708 -17.78 -16.53 30.52
C GLY A 708 -18.38 -15.12 30.43
N TYR A 709 -19.27 -14.74 31.36
CA TYR A 709 -19.96 -13.45 31.37
C TYR A 709 -19.68 -12.64 32.65
N VAL A 710 -19.81 -11.33 32.53
CA VAL A 710 -19.68 -10.35 33.63
C VAL A 710 -21.05 -10.17 34.30
N LEU A 711 -21.08 -10.19 35.64
CA LEU A 711 -22.29 -10.01 36.45
C LEU A 711 -22.95 -8.67 36.17
N ALA A 712 -24.22 -8.69 35.79
CA ALA A 712 -24.97 -7.46 35.62
C ALA A 712 -25.34 -6.87 36.99
N LYS A 713 -24.83 -5.66 37.27
CA LYS A 713 -25.09 -4.95 38.54
C LYS A 713 -26.45 -4.25 38.59
N GLU A 714 -27.05 -4.01 37.42
CA GLU A 714 -28.33 -3.33 37.31
C GLU A 714 -29.49 -4.34 37.34
N PRO A 715 -30.42 -4.23 38.31
CA PRO A 715 -31.56 -5.15 38.37
C PRO A 715 -32.61 -4.84 37.30
N ALA A 716 -33.23 -5.88 36.74
CA ALA A 716 -34.33 -5.73 35.80
C ALA A 716 -35.66 -5.57 36.55
N LYS A 717 -36.31 -4.42 36.40
CA LYS A 717 -37.63 -4.16 37.02
C LYS A 717 -38.74 -4.70 36.12
N PHE A 718 -39.71 -5.39 36.72
CA PHE A 718 -40.87 -5.93 36.01
C PHE A 718 -42.13 -5.83 36.87
N THR A 719 -43.30 -5.99 36.24
CA THR A 719 -44.59 -5.93 36.91
C THR A 719 -45.38 -7.19 36.64
N ILE A 720 -46.09 -7.66 37.67
CA ILE A 720 -47.15 -8.64 37.55
C ILE A 720 -48.44 -7.83 37.55
N ASP A 721 -49.06 -7.73 36.39
CA ASP A 721 -50.25 -6.89 36.17
C ASP A 721 -51.34 -7.56 35.36
N GLY A 722 -51.12 -8.81 34.90
CA GLY A 722 -52.10 -9.57 34.14
C GLY A 722 -52.11 -9.23 32.65
N SER A 723 -51.14 -8.43 32.17
CA SER A 723 -51.01 -8.11 30.74
C SER A 723 -50.51 -9.28 29.90
N HIS A 724 -49.97 -10.34 30.52
CA HIS A 724 -49.40 -11.50 29.82
C HIS A 724 -50.48 -12.58 29.65
N LYS A 725 -50.96 -12.75 28.40
CA LYS A 725 -52.09 -13.64 28.08
C LYS A 725 -51.86 -15.12 28.40
N ASP A 726 -50.61 -15.56 28.44
CA ASP A 726 -50.17 -16.90 28.81
C ASP A 726 -49.89 -17.04 30.31
N GLY A 727 -50.01 -15.95 31.07
CA GLY A 727 -49.69 -15.89 32.48
C GLY A 727 -48.19 -15.95 32.77
N ILE A 728 -47.32 -15.60 31.79
CA ILE A 728 -45.86 -15.63 31.93
C ILE A 728 -45.26 -14.28 31.55
N VAL A 729 -44.62 -13.63 32.51
CA VAL A 729 -43.76 -12.47 32.25
C VAL A 729 -42.42 -12.96 31.71
N VAL A 730 -42.04 -12.54 30.50
CA VAL A 730 -40.75 -12.92 29.91
C VAL A 730 -39.75 -11.76 30.01
N ILE A 731 -38.65 -11.96 30.72
CA ILE A 731 -37.55 -10.99 30.84
C ILE A 731 -36.34 -11.51 30.08
N LYS A 732 -35.88 -10.76 29.08
CA LYS A 732 -34.56 -10.97 28.48
C LYS A 732 -33.52 -10.23 29.31
N PHE A 733 -32.65 -10.97 30.00
CA PHE A 733 -31.67 -10.41 30.91
C PHE A 733 -30.27 -10.53 30.27
N ALA A 734 -29.66 -9.40 29.94
CA ALA A 734 -28.46 -9.32 29.10
C ALA A 734 -27.16 -9.27 29.92
N ASP A 735 -26.17 -10.09 29.57
CA ASP A 735 -24.81 -9.99 30.13
C ASP A 735 -23.78 -9.74 29.04
N LEU A 736 -22.76 -9.00 29.43
CA LEU A 736 -21.60 -8.76 28.60
C LEU A 736 -20.66 -9.97 28.64
N SER A 737 -20.35 -10.54 27.47
CA SER A 737 -19.29 -11.54 27.33
C SER A 737 -17.98 -10.98 27.87
N GLN A 738 -17.32 -11.69 28.79
CA GLN A 738 -16.02 -11.29 29.31
C GLN A 738 -14.98 -11.36 28.18
N LYS A 739 -14.16 -10.32 28.05
CA LYS A 739 -13.01 -10.28 27.15
C LYS A 739 -11.73 -10.30 27.96
N GLY A 740 -10.60 -10.40 27.28
CA GLY A 740 -9.29 -10.29 27.89
C GLY A 740 -8.26 -9.61 27.03
N VAL A 741 -7.16 -9.24 27.66
CA VAL A 741 -5.99 -8.64 27.02
C VAL A 741 -4.76 -9.48 27.30
N ALA A 742 -3.91 -9.66 26.30
CA ALA A 742 -2.58 -10.24 26.50
C ALA A 742 -1.55 -9.12 26.44
N THR A 743 -0.71 -9.03 27.47
CA THR A 743 0.45 -8.13 27.50
C THR A 743 1.70 -8.96 27.23
N LEU A 744 2.35 -8.73 26.11
CA LEU A 744 3.64 -9.36 25.80
C LEU A 744 4.76 -8.40 26.15
N THR A 745 5.72 -8.89 26.94
CA THR A 745 6.98 -8.22 27.24
C THR A 745 8.07 -8.84 26.39
N LYS A 746 8.64 -8.00 25.54
CA LYS A 746 9.71 -8.34 24.62
C LYS A 746 11.03 -7.82 25.15
N THR A 747 11.99 -8.73 25.30
CA THR A 747 13.36 -8.38 25.66
C THR A 747 14.34 -8.83 24.59
N GLY A 748 15.47 -8.16 24.52
CA GLY A 748 16.56 -8.42 23.60
C GLY A 748 17.88 -8.41 24.36
N ALA A 749 18.80 -9.31 23.99
CA ALA A 749 20.12 -9.34 24.58
C ALA A 749 20.89 -8.04 24.26
N THR A 750 21.21 -7.24 25.27
CA THR A 750 22.02 -6.01 25.12
C THR A 750 23.24 -6.09 26.04
N PRO A 751 24.36 -5.44 25.69
CA PRO A 751 25.53 -5.43 26.55
C PRO A 751 25.22 -4.60 27.81
N VAL A 752 25.22 -5.24 28.99
CA VAL A 752 24.89 -4.60 30.27
C VAL A 752 26.09 -4.44 31.20
N ALA A 753 27.10 -5.29 31.04
CA ALA A 753 28.30 -5.26 31.87
C ALA A 753 29.53 -5.63 31.05
N VAL A 754 30.69 -5.35 31.63
CA VAL A 754 31.98 -5.71 31.05
C VAL A 754 32.78 -6.46 32.10
N GLU A 755 33.28 -7.63 31.74
CA GLU A 755 34.23 -8.37 32.55
C GLU A 755 35.64 -8.07 32.06
N LYS A 756 36.49 -7.62 32.99
CA LYS A 756 37.90 -7.38 32.74
C LYS A 756 38.70 -8.62 33.16
N VAL A 757 39.43 -9.21 32.21
CA VAL A 757 40.25 -10.41 32.41
C VAL A 757 41.70 -10.07 32.07
N GLU A 758 42.62 -10.29 32.99
CA GLU A 758 44.05 -10.11 32.73
C GLU A 758 44.56 -11.26 31.85
N THR A 759 45.27 -10.93 30.77
CA THR A 759 45.88 -11.91 29.86
C THR A 759 47.37 -11.59 29.67
N GLU A 760 48.13 -12.51 29.08
CA GLU A 760 49.54 -12.25 28.72
C GLU A 760 49.71 -11.09 27.71
N TYR A 761 48.64 -10.69 27.02
CA TYR A 761 48.61 -9.56 26.09
C TYR A 761 47.98 -8.28 26.66
N GLY A 762 47.77 -8.25 27.99
CA GLY A 762 47.15 -7.14 28.72
C GLY A 762 45.70 -7.39 29.10
N ASP A 763 45.03 -6.34 29.54
CA ASP A 763 43.64 -6.39 30.00
C ASP A 763 42.66 -6.62 28.85
N GLN A 764 41.93 -7.75 28.89
CA GLN A 764 40.88 -8.09 27.94
C GLN A 764 39.49 -7.75 28.51
N TYR A 765 38.67 -7.07 27.73
CA TYR A 765 37.32 -6.64 28.09
C TYR A 765 36.28 -7.49 27.36
N LYS A 766 35.54 -8.32 28.11
CA LYS A 766 34.47 -9.19 27.58
C LYS A 766 33.11 -8.58 27.89
N PHE A 767 32.31 -8.33 26.85
CA PHE A 767 30.95 -7.83 27.00
C PHE A 767 30.02 -8.94 27.52
N LYS A 768 29.30 -8.66 28.61
CA LYS A 768 28.23 -9.51 29.15
C LYS A 768 26.89 -8.96 28.68
N TYR A 769 26.09 -9.82 28.08
CA TYR A 769 24.76 -9.48 27.59
C TYR A 769 23.70 -9.96 28.58
N ASP A 770 22.65 -9.17 28.75
CA ASP A 770 21.43 -9.54 29.48
C ASP A 770 20.20 -9.05 28.70
N TYR A 771 19.04 -9.59 29.02
CA TYR A 771 17.80 -9.31 28.30
C TYR A 771 17.13 -8.06 28.86
N THR A 772 17.25 -6.95 28.13
CA THR A 772 16.58 -5.69 28.43
C THR A 772 15.38 -5.47 27.52
N ALA A 773 14.48 -4.54 27.87
CA ALA A 773 13.35 -4.14 27.03
C ALA A 773 13.76 -3.90 25.56
N LEU A 774 13.02 -4.48 24.61
CA LEU A 774 13.30 -4.38 23.16
C LEU A 774 12.11 -3.76 22.42
N ALA A 775 12.30 -2.52 21.98
CA ALA A 775 11.35 -1.77 21.15
C ALA A 775 11.46 -2.14 19.67
N GLY A 776 10.36 -2.07 18.93
CA GLY A 776 10.33 -2.21 17.47
C GLY A 776 10.16 -3.64 16.93
N ALA A 777 10.00 -4.64 17.80
CA ALA A 777 9.64 -5.99 17.37
C ALA A 777 8.14 -6.07 17.08
N THR A 778 7.74 -6.73 15.99
CA THR A 778 6.32 -6.83 15.60
C THR A 778 5.78 -8.23 15.81
N PHE A 779 4.55 -8.31 16.30
CA PHE A 779 3.86 -9.57 16.60
C PHE A 779 2.51 -9.64 15.91
N GLU A 780 2.18 -10.84 15.44
CA GLU A 780 0.81 -11.22 15.07
C GLU A 780 0.22 -12.13 16.15
N PHE A 781 -0.99 -11.80 16.61
CA PHE A 781 -1.77 -12.62 17.51
C PHE A 781 -2.87 -13.31 16.71
N ARG A 782 -2.85 -14.64 16.72
CA ARG A 782 -3.76 -15.48 15.94
C ARG A 782 -4.63 -16.34 16.84
N ALA A 783 -5.86 -16.58 16.41
CA ALA A 783 -6.74 -17.56 17.05
C ALA A 783 -6.17 -18.98 16.86
N ALA A 784 -5.93 -19.72 17.94
CA ALA A 784 -5.41 -21.09 17.88
C ALA A 784 -6.52 -22.14 17.64
N GLU A 785 -7.76 -21.74 17.88
CA GLU A 785 -9.01 -22.49 17.69
C GLU A 785 -10.13 -21.53 17.25
N ASP A 786 -11.30 -22.05 16.88
CA ASP A 786 -12.46 -21.20 16.64
C ASP A 786 -12.89 -20.56 17.98
N ILE A 787 -12.75 -19.24 18.08
CA ILE A 787 -13.10 -18.47 19.28
C ILE A 787 -14.61 -18.32 19.34
N THR A 788 -15.27 -19.06 20.23
CA THR A 788 -16.74 -19.14 20.29
C THR A 788 -17.24 -18.65 21.65
N THR A 789 -18.14 -17.66 21.66
CA THR A 789 -18.83 -17.19 22.88
C THR A 789 -19.94 -18.15 23.28
N ALA A 790 -20.40 -18.13 24.55
CA ALA A 790 -21.33 -19.17 25.05
C ALA A 790 -22.77 -19.06 24.47
N ASP A 791 -23.07 -18.01 23.71
CA ASP A 791 -24.25 -17.88 22.85
C ASP A 791 -24.12 -18.64 21.50
N GLY A 792 -22.99 -19.32 21.28
CA GLY A 792 -22.69 -20.10 20.08
C GLY A 792 -22.15 -19.27 18.91
N THR A 793 -21.81 -18.00 19.12
CA THR A 793 -21.26 -17.13 18.07
C THR A 793 -19.75 -17.33 17.91
N ILE A 794 -19.29 -17.68 16.70
CA ILE A 794 -17.86 -17.70 16.35
C ILE A 794 -17.41 -16.24 16.11
N ARG A 795 -16.44 -15.78 16.90
CA ARG A 795 -15.87 -14.42 16.88
C ARG A 795 -14.59 -14.32 16.04
N ALA A 796 -13.85 -15.42 15.92
CA ALA A 796 -12.69 -15.56 15.03
C ALA A 796 -12.51 -17.06 14.70
N HIS A 797 -12.14 -17.38 13.46
CA HIS A 797 -11.82 -18.74 13.06
C HIS A 797 -10.37 -19.09 13.40
N LYS A 798 -10.09 -20.39 13.57
CA LYS A 798 -8.72 -20.88 13.75
C LYS A 798 -7.80 -20.38 12.64
N GLY A 799 -6.71 -19.72 13.04
CA GLY A 799 -5.69 -19.15 12.17
C GLY A 799 -5.87 -17.66 11.85
N ASP A 800 -7.04 -17.08 12.15
CA ASP A 800 -7.30 -15.66 11.91
C ASP A 800 -6.37 -14.78 12.73
N VAL A 801 -5.83 -13.72 12.11
CA VAL A 801 -5.10 -12.66 12.82
C VAL A 801 -6.13 -11.78 13.54
N VAL A 802 -6.13 -11.84 14.86
CA VAL A 802 -7.07 -11.10 15.71
C VAL A 802 -6.46 -9.80 16.27
N ALA A 803 -5.13 -9.70 16.29
CA ALA A 803 -4.42 -8.47 16.60
C ALA A 803 -3.02 -8.48 16.00
N THR A 804 -2.46 -7.28 15.81
CA THR A 804 -1.06 -7.06 15.47
C THR A 804 -0.53 -5.90 16.27
N GLY A 805 0.77 -5.83 16.52
CA GLY A 805 1.37 -4.59 16.98
C GLY A 805 2.88 -4.66 17.08
N THR A 806 3.46 -3.53 17.50
CA THR A 806 4.89 -3.34 17.64
C THR A 806 5.22 -3.03 19.09
N THR A 807 6.29 -3.59 19.61
CA THR A 807 6.72 -3.35 20.99
C THR A 807 7.20 -1.90 21.17
N ASP A 808 6.77 -1.28 22.26
CA ASP A 808 7.11 0.09 22.62
C ASP A 808 8.52 0.23 23.24
N ALA A 809 8.87 1.42 23.72
CA ALA A 809 10.17 1.70 24.34
C ALA A 809 10.45 0.86 25.59
N GLN A 810 9.42 0.33 26.25
CA GLN A 810 9.49 -0.57 27.40
C GLN A 810 9.50 -2.05 26.96
N GLY A 811 9.52 -2.30 25.65
CA GLY A 811 9.43 -3.63 25.07
C GLY A 811 8.04 -4.25 25.21
N GLN A 812 7.01 -3.46 25.51
CA GLN A 812 5.68 -3.99 25.77
C GLN A 812 4.77 -3.82 24.56
N ILE A 813 3.85 -4.78 24.42
CA ILE A 813 2.73 -4.72 23.49
C ILE A 813 1.52 -5.31 24.18
N GLN A 814 0.39 -4.62 24.10
CA GLN A 814 -0.89 -5.09 24.62
C GLN A 814 -1.86 -5.32 23.47
N THR A 815 -2.53 -6.48 23.46
CA THR A 815 -3.59 -6.72 22.49
C THR A 815 -4.79 -5.80 22.78
N PRO A 816 -5.65 -5.52 21.78
CA PRO A 816 -7.01 -5.07 22.05
C PRO A 816 -7.77 -6.12 22.90
N GLU A 817 -8.96 -5.78 23.38
CA GLU A 817 -9.84 -6.73 24.06
C GLU A 817 -10.26 -7.86 23.10
N LEU A 818 -9.80 -9.08 23.38
CA LEU A 818 -10.11 -10.29 22.64
C LEU A 818 -11.10 -11.16 23.45
N TYR A 819 -11.93 -11.96 22.78
CA TYR A 819 -12.83 -12.89 23.49
C TYR A 819 -12.05 -14.01 24.18
N LEU A 820 -12.64 -14.67 25.17
CA LEU A 820 -12.01 -15.81 25.84
C LEU A 820 -11.74 -16.95 24.84
N GLY A 821 -10.61 -17.62 25.00
CA GLY A 821 -10.17 -18.70 24.11
C GLY A 821 -8.66 -18.80 23.99
N LYS A 822 -8.19 -19.71 23.12
CA LYS A 822 -6.77 -19.96 22.88
C LYS A 822 -6.24 -19.21 21.67
N TYR A 823 -5.06 -18.65 21.83
CA TYR A 823 -4.39 -17.82 20.83
C TYR A 823 -2.90 -18.17 20.76
N THR A 824 -2.23 -17.68 19.71
CA THR A 824 -0.77 -17.74 19.56
C THR A 824 -0.25 -16.35 19.22
N ALA A 825 0.87 -15.93 19.82
CA ALA A 825 1.61 -14.75 19.41
C ALA A 825 2.87 -15.18 18.65
N THR A 826 3.07 -14.67 17.44
CA THR A 826 4.24 -14.99 16.60
C THR A 826 4.97 -13.70 16.25
N GLU A 827 6.28 -13.64 16.51
CA GLU A 827 7.10 -12.50 16.07
C GLU A 827 7.25 -12.57 14.54
N VAL A 828 6.95 -11.47 13.86
CA VAL A 828 7.02 -11.39 12.40
C VAL A 828 8.14 -10.46 11.91
N SER A 829 8.64 -9.57 12.77
CA SER A 829 9.89 -8.83 12.51
C SER A 829 10.60 -8.45 13.80
N ALA A 830 11.93 -8.45 13.76
CA ALA A 830 12.78 -7.99 14.87
C ALA A 830 13.61 -6.77 14.44
N PRO A 831 13.97 -5.85 15.35
CA PRO A 831 14.89 -4.75 15.06
C PRO A 831 16.26 -5.27 14.59
N ASN A 832 16.91 -4.56 13.68
CA ASN A 832 18.23 -4.94 13.16
C ASN A 832 19.22 -5.21 14.31
N GLY A 833 19.91 -6.36 14.24
CA GLY A 833 20.87 -6.83 15.23
C GLY A 833 20.29 -7.87 16.19
N PHE A 834 18.97 -8.05 16.23
CA PHE A 834 18.31 -9.08 17.03
C PHE A 834 17.80 -10.20 16.15
N ILE A 835 18.03 -11.45 16.56
CA ILE A 835 17.67 -12.64 15.79
C ILE A 835 16.15 -12.85 15.90
N LEU A 836 15.44 -12.81 14.77
CA LEU A 836 13.99 -13.02 14.69
C LEU A 836 13.61 -14.41 15.20
N ASN A 837 12.69 -14.49 16.17
CA ASN A 837 12.17 -15.75 16.69
C ASN A 837 10.72 -15.98 16.27
N THR A 838 10.52 -16.78 15.22
CA THR A 838 9.19 -17.07 14.66
C THR A 838 8.41 -18.16 15.38
N ASP A 839 8.91 -18.70 16.49
CA ASP A 839 8.22 -19.77 17.23
C ASP A 839 6.93 -19.21 17.88
N PRO A 840 5.75 -19.79 17.59
CA PRO A 840 4.50 -19.29 18.16
C PRO A 840 4.40 -19.51 19.67
N ILE A 841 4.10 -18.44 20.42
CA ILE A 841 3.87 -18.47 21.86
C ILE A 841 2.38 -18.66 22.10
N ALA A 842 1.98 -19.85 22.58
CA ALA A 842 0.59 -20.14 22.91
C ALA A 842 0.15 -19.42 24.19
N PHE A 843 -1.06 -18.87 24.18
CA PHE A 843 -1.68 -18.27 25.36
C PHE A 843 -3.19 -18.46 25.37
N GLU A 844 -3.79 -18.31 26.54
CA GLU A 844 -5.22 -18.52 26.74
C GLU A 844 -5.79 -17.39 27.59
N LEU A 845 -6.88 -16.80 27.12
CA LEU A 845 -7.69 -15.87 27.89
C LEU A 845 -8.81 -16.68 28.56
N LYS A 846 -8.68 -16.87 29.87
CA LYS A 846 -9.60 -17.68 30.68
C LYS A 846 -10.58 -16.81 31.44
N TYR A 847 -11.73 -17.39 31.76
CA TYR A 847 -12.70 -16.75 32.61
C TYR A 847 -12.10 -16.45 33.99
N ALA A 848 -12.12 -15.17 34.39
CA ALA A 848 -11.51 -14.70 35.65
C ALA A 848 -12.54 -14.48 36.78
N GLY A 849 -13.76 -14.97 36.59
CA GLY A 849 -14.87 -14.73 37.49
C GLY A 849 -15.71 -13.51 37.09
N GLN A 850 -16.93 -13.47 37.62
CA GLN A 850 -18.00 -12.59 37.18
C GLN A 850 -17.84 -11.10 37.52
N GLU A 851 -16.95 -10.74 38.45
CA GLU A 851 -16.68 -9.33 38.81
C GLU A 851 -15.59 -8.68 37.94
N VAL A 852 -14.90 -9.48 37.12
CA VAL A 852 -13.83 -9.00 36.24
C VAL A 852 -14.42 -8.68 34.87
N THR A 853 -14.30 -7.44 34.41
CA THR A 853 -14.80 -7.07 33.06
C THR A 853 -13.86 -7.53 31.96
N VAL A 854 -12.55 -7.40 32.20
CA VAL A 854 -11.48 -7.74 31.26
C VAL A 854 -10.42 -8.57 32.00
N THR A 855 -10.27 -9.83 31.62
CA THR A 855 -9.19 -10.69 32.14
C THR A 855 -7.85 -10.31 31.51
N SER A 856 -6.74 -10.68 32.13
CA SER A 856 -5.42 -10.44 31.54
C SER A 856 -4.51 -11.64 31.64
N THR A 857 -3.59 -11.74 30.70
CA THR A 857 -2.48 -12.69 30.73
C THR A 857 -1.21 -12.01 30.26
N SER A 858 -0.05 -12.52 30.68
CA SER A 858 1.25 -11.97 30.33
C SER A 858 2.07 -12.99 29.54
N LEU A 859 2.77 -12.51 28.52
CA LEU A 859 3.67 -13.28 27.67
C LEU A 859 5.07 -12.70 27.72
N GLU A 860 6.06 -13.54 27.52
CA GLU A 860 7.45 -13.13 27.42
C GLU A 860 8.05 -13.65 26.12
N ALA A 861 8.77 -12.78 25.41
CA ALA A 861 9.50 -13.15 24.20
C ALA A 861 10.92 -12.56 24.26
N LYS A 862 11.90 -13.32 23.77
CA LYS A 862 13.32 -12.97 23.84
C LYS A 862 13.96 -13.09 22.46
N ASN A 863 14.80 -12.12 22.10
CA ASN A 863 15.67 -12.23 20.93
C ASN A 863 17.12 -12.14 21.35
N ASP A 864 17.91 -13.07 20.84
CA ASP A 864 19.35 -13.04 20.98
C ASP A 864 19.94 -11.95 20.08
N PHE A 865 21.08 -11.39 20.47
CA PHE A 865 21.81 -10.44 19.65
C PHE A 865 22.73 -11.19 18.69
N GLN A 866 22.85 -10.66 17.48
CA GLN A 866 23.67 -11.25 16.42
C GLN A 866 25.13 -11.42 16.86
N GLN A 867 25.75 -12.49 16.36
CA GLN A 867 27.16 -12.83 16.59
C GLN A 867 27.99 -12.49 15.35
N LEU A 868 29.31 -12.38 15.53
CA LEU A 868 30.27 -12.10 14.47
C LEU A 868 31.25 -13.26 14.30
N ASP A 869 31.51 -13.62 13.05
CA ASP A 869 32.62 -14.47 12.66
C ASP A 869 33.64 -13.62 11.92
N ILE A 870 34.70 -13.21 12.62
CA ILE A 870 35.72 -12.33 12.05
C ILE A 870 36.92 -13.17 11.65
N THR A 871 37.33 -13.12 10.39
CA THR A 871 38.41 -13.96 9.89
C THR A 871 39.48 -13.21 9.12
N LEU A 872 40.73 -13.68 9.26
CA LEU A 872 41.90 -13.22 8.50
C LEU A 872 42.71 -14.41 8.00
N ASN A 873 43.27 -14.27 6.80
CA ASN A 873 44.18 -15.25 6.23
C ASN A 873 45.63 -14.89 6.57
N LYS A 874 46.41 -15.88 6.98
CA LYS A 874 47.77 -15.73 7.51
C LYS A 874 48.73 -16.73 6.87
N GLN A 875 49.87 -16.24 6.43
CA GLN A 875 51.01 -17.04 6.02
C GLN A 875 52.28 -16.61 6.77
N GLU A 876 53.29 -17.47 6.73
CA GLU A 876 54.62 -17.20 7.25
C GLU A 876 55.69 -17.74 6.31
N GLU A 877 56.82 -17.04 6.24
CA GLU A 877 57.98 -17.49 5.45
C GLU A 877 58.63 -18.72 6.10
N SER A 878 58.94 -19.74 5.31
CA SER A 878 59.62 -20.94 5.79
C SER A 878 60.76 -21.32 4.87
N ILE A 879 61.86 -21.80 5.46
CA ILE A 879 63.05 -22.20 4.73
C ILE A 879 62.86 -23.63 4.24
N THR A 880 62.86 -23.80 2.92
CA THR A 880 62.67 -25.11 2.29
C THR A 880 63.97 -25.72 1.77
N GLY A 881 65.04 -24.94 1.72
CA GLY A 881 66.35 -25.33 1.22
C GLY A 881 67.35 -24.20 1.29
N TRP A 882 68.56 -24.47 0.79
CA TRP A 882 69.64 -23.49 0.68
C TRP A 882 70.25 -23.59 -0.71
N LYS A 883 70.44 -22.44 -1.37
CA LYS A 883 71.01 -22.36 -2.71
C LYS A 883 71.88 -21.11 -2.82
N ASN A 884 73.10 -21.28 -3.34
CA ASN A 884 74.06 -20.18 -3.53
C ASN A 884 74.30 -19.34 -2.26
N ASN A 885 74.48 -19.99 -1.10
CA ASN A 885 74.63 -19.35 0.22
C ASN A 885 73.42 -18.53 0.72
N LEU A 886 72.25 -18.65 0.10
CA LEU A 886 71.02 -17.98 0.55
C LEU A 886 69.94 -19.01 0.90
N PRO A 887 69.06 -18.70 1.89
CA PRO A 887 67.91 -19.55 2.18
C PRO A 887 66.86 -19.45 1.06
N GLU A 888 66.28 -20.59 0.67
CA GLU A 888 65.13 -20.64 -0.24
C GLU A 888 63.82 -20.52 0.55
N ILE A 889 63.21 -19.34 0.48
CA ILE A 889 62.01 -18.97 1.24
C ILE A 889 60.74 -19.32 0.46
N LYS A 890 59.75 -19.92 1.14
CA LYS A 890 58.38 -20.08 0.65
C LYS A 890 57.38 -19.62 1.70
N ASN A 891 56.29 -19.01 1.28
CA ASN A 891 55.16 -18.73 2.17
C ASN A 891 54.38 -20.03 2.39
N VAL A 892 54.22 -20.40 3.66
CA VAL A 892 53.38 -21.51 4.12
C VAL A 892 52.26 -20.98 4.99
N ALA A 893 51.21 -21.78 5.21
CA ALA A 893 50.13 -21.41 6.12
C ALA A 893 50.68 -21.15 7.53
N GLY A 894 50.34 -19.99 8.10
CA GLY A 894 50.77 -19.64 9.46
C GLY A 894 50.13 -20.57 10.49
N ASN A 895 50.87 -20.96 11.52
CA ASN A 895 50.31 -21.68 12.65
C ASN A 895 50.91 -21.21 13.99
N GLY A 896 50.06 -20.94 14.98
CA GLY A 896 50.48 -20.56 16.33
C GLY A 896 50.66 -19.05 16.57
N GLN A 897 50.61 -18.21 15.54
CA GLN A 897 50.60 -16.75 15.72
C GLN A 897 49.31 -16.30 16.42
N VAL A 898 49.35 -15.19 17.16
CA VAL A 898 48.20 -14.68 17.92
C VAL A 898 47.76 -13.33 17.38
N PHE A 899 46.46 -13.21 17.11
CA PHE A 899 45.82 -11.95 16.77
C PHE A 899 44.94 -11.48 17.92
N GLY A 900 44.91 -10.17 18.14
CA GLY A 900 43.99 -9.52 19.05
C GLY A 900 42.98 -8.67 18.29
N LEU A 901 41.73 -8.73 18.73
CA LEU A 901 40.63 -7.86 18.34
C LEU A 901 40.50 -6.73 19.36
N PHE A 902 40.43 -5.50 18.89
CA PHE A 902 40.48 -4.30 19.71
C PHE A 902 39.33 -3.33 19.41
N SER A 903 38.90 -2.59 20.43
CA SER A 903 38.04 -1.41 20.26
C SER A 903 38.83 -0.25 19.64
N MET A 904 38.22 0.54 18.75
CA MET A 904 38.87 1.76 18.23
C MET A 904 38.58 2.99 19.09
N ALA A 905 37.41 3.05 19.72
CA ALA A 905 36.96 4.15 20.56
C ALA A 905 36.53 3.67 21.95
N ALA A 906 36.56 4.58 22.93
CA ALA A 906 36.06 4.28 24.27
C ALA A 906 34.55 4.06 24.21
N THR A 907 34.06 3.04 24.92
CA THR A 907 32.63 2.69 24.96
C THR A 907 32.22 2.43 26.40
N LYS A 908 31.17 3.11 26.86
CA LYS A 908 30.61 2.91 28.19
C LYS A 908 29.48 1.87 28.13
N ILE A 909 29.59 0.82 28.94
CA ILE A 909 28.60 -0.26 29.08
C ILE A 909 28.26 -0.41 30.56
N GLY A 910 27.01 -0.10 30.93
CA GLY A 910 26.62 0.04 32.33
C GLY A 910 27.47 1.10 33.04
N ASP A 911 28.04 0.73 34.18
CA ASP A 911 28.95 1.60 34.96
C ASP A 911 30.42 1.50 34.52
N THR A 912 30.76 0.56 33.63
CA THR A 912 32.15 0.31 33.21
C THR A 912 32.46 1.01 31.88
N GLU A 913 33.52 1.81 31.87
CA GLU A 913 34.10 2.38 30.65
C GLU A 913 35.15 1.43 30.09
N VAL A 914 34.96 0.98 28.85
CA VAL A 914 35.97 0.27 28.06
C VAL A 914 36.80 1.33 27.34
N PRO A 915 38.10 1.52 27.67
CA PRO A 915 38.93 2.52 27.02
C PRO A 915 39.06 2.30 25.50
N ALA A 916 39.47 3.33 24.78
CA ALA A 916 39.88 3.17 23.38
C ALA A 916 41.10 2.25 23.28
N GLN A 917 41.22 1.49 22.17
CA GLN A 917 42.33 0.56 21.93
C GLN A 917 42.41 -0.59 22.94
N SER A 918 41.27 -0.97 23.54
CA SER A 918 41.19 -2.07 24.50
C SER A 918 41.10 -3.43 23.79
N LEU A 919 41.80 -4.44 24.33
CA LEU A 919 41.73 -5.81 23.84
C LEU A 919 40.35 -6.41 24.18
N LEU A 920 39.67 -7.01 23.21
CA LEU A 920 38.32 -7.59 23.36
C LEU A 920 38.36 -9.12 23.29
N ALA A 921 39.17 -9.64 22.38
CA ALA A 921 39.41 -11.07 22.23
C ALA A 921 40.78 -11.34 21.61
N THR A 922 41.32 -12.52 21.85
CA THR A 922 42.48 -13.07 21.14
C THR A 922 42.09 -14.33 20.41
N THR A 923 42.81 -14.64 19.34
CA THR A 923 42.71 -15.93 18.65
C THR A 923 44.08 -16.37 18.18
N THR A 924 44.28 -17.68 18.13
CA THR A 924 45.51 -18.30 17.62
C THR A 924 45.26 -18.79 16.20
N VAL A 925 46.15 -18.42 15.28
CA VAL A 925 46.11 -18.86 13.88
C VAL A 925 46.24 -20.38 13.82
N LYS A 926 45.33 -21.02 13.09
CA LYS A 926 45.36 -22.44 12.74
C LYS A 926 45.18 -22.60 11.25
N ASP A 927 46.00 -23.44 10.63
CA ASP A 927 45.96 -23.71 9.18
C ASP A 927 45.91 -22.45 8.30
N GLY A 928 46.63 -21.40 8.71
CA GLY A 928 46.69 -20.13 8.00
C GLY A 928 45.45 -19.25 8.14
N LYS A 929 44.59 -19.47 9.15
CA LYS A 929 43.42 -18.63 9.42
C LYS A 929 43.38 -18.21 10.89
N ALA A 930 43.29 -16.91 11.14
CA ALA A 930 42.85 -16.36 12.43
C ALA A 930 41.33 -16.21 12.38
N ALA A 931 40.61 -16.82 13.32
CA ALA A 931 39.16 -16.74 13.38
C ALA A 931 38.71 -16.37 14.80
N PHE A 932 37.89 -15.33 14.91
CA PHE A 932 37.14 -15.00 16.12
C PHE A 932 35.71 -15.49 15.90
N ASP A 933 35.46 -16.72 16.31
CA ASP A 933 34.19 -17.41 16.06
C ASP A 933 33.12 -16.94 17.05
N ALA A 934 31.93 -16.63 16.52
CA ALA A 934 30.71 -16.34 17.26
C ALA A 934 30.85 -15.26 18.35
N ILE A 935 31.66 -14.22 18.11
CA ILE A 935 31.88 -13.15 19.09
C ILE A 935 30.72 -12.13 19.08
N GLN A 936 30.25 -11.73 20.26
CA GLN A 936 29.24 -10.66 20.40
C GLN A 936 29.92 -9.33 20.71
N LEU A 937 29.82 -8.39 19.77
CA LEU A 937 30.34 -7.04 19.92
C LEU A 937 29.20 -6.02 19.87
N PRO A 938 29.24 -4.95 20.68
CA PRO A 938 28.36 -3.80 20.48
C PRO A 938 28.56 -3.17 19.09
N PHE A 939 27.61 -2.37 18.63
CA PHE A 939 27.83 -1.49 17.47
C PHE A 939 29.07 -0.60 17.71
N GLY A 940 29.97 -0.52 16.73
CA GLY A 940 31.18 0.28 16.88
C GLY A 940 32.28 0.01 15.85
N TYR A 941 33.38 0.73 16.02
CA TYR A 941 34.59 0.60 15.21
C TYR A 941 35.60 -0.28 15.94
N TYR A 942 36.12 -1.25 15.22
CA TYR A 942 37.02 -2.28 15.73
C TYR A 942 38.22 -2.44 14.80
N TYR A 943 39.28 -3.04 15.30
CA TYR A 943 40.39 -3.47 14.47
C TYR A 943 41.04 -4.72 15.01
N VAL A 944 41.68 -5.47 14.12
CA VAL A 944 42.49 -6.64 14.47
C VAL A 944 43.96 -6.33 14.19
N LYS A 945 44.87 -6.72 15.10
CA LYS A 945 46.33 -6.65 14.89
C LYS A 945 47.01 -7.92 15.37
N GLU A 946 48.16 -8.22 14.79
CA GLU A 946 48.99 -9.32 15.27
C GLU A 946 49.64 -8.93 16.61
N LEU A 947 49.61 -9.84 17.58
CA LEU A 947 50.20 -9.68 18.90
C LEU A 947 51.44 -10.55 19.07
N ASN A 948 51.50 -11.68 18.38
CA ASN A 948 52.61 -12.60 18.43
C ASN A 948 52.83 -13.26 17.06
N ALA A 949 53.99 -13.02 16.45
CA ALA A 949 54.39 -13.60 15.17
C ALA A 949 55.15 -14.94 15.29
N GLY A 950 55.33 -15.46 16.50
CA GLY A 950 56.19 -16.60 16.79
C GLY A 950 57.64 -16.19 17.06
N GLU A 951 58.50 -17.17 17.39
CA GLU A 951 59.90 -16.92 17.77
C GLU A 951 60.81 -16.61 16.57
N LYS A 952 60.43 -17.03 15.36
CA LYS A 952 61.30 -17.00 14.16
C LYS A 952 61.02 -15.84 13.20
N HIS A 953 59.92 -15.11 13.38
CA HIS A 953 59.44 -14.16 12.38
C HIS A 953 59.14 -12.78 12.95
N ASP A 954 59.27 -11.75 12.12
CA ASP A 954 58.95 -10.38 12.53
C ASP A 954 57.45 -10.15 12.75
N LEU A 955 57.12 -9.35 13.75
CA LEU A 955 55.75 -8.99 14.10
C LEU A 955 55.16 -8.00 13.08
N ASN A 956 53.99 -8.32 12.51
CA ASN A 956 53.26 -7.40 11.67
C ASN A 956 52.45 -6.39 12.50
N THR A 957 52.88 -5.13 12.51
CA THR A 957 52.26 -4.05 13.31
C THR A 957 51.05 -3.38 12.65
N THR A 958 50.63 -3.84 11.47
CA THR A 958 49.49 -3.28 10.73
C THR A 958 48.16 -3.55 11.44
N MET A 959 47.29 -2.56 11.50
CA MET A 959 45.94 -2.68 12.06
C MET A 959 44.90 -2.83 10.93
N TYR A 960 44.06 -3.86 11.03
CA TYR A 960 43.00 -4.16 10.06
C TYR A 960 41.64 -3.78 10.65
N GLY A 961 41.16 -2.59 10.29
CA GLY A 961 39.93 -2.00 10.85
C GLY A 961 38.65 -2.47 10.15
N PHE A 962 37.56 -2.52 10.91
CA PHE A 962 36.20 -2.68 10.38
C PHE A 962 35.18 -1.90 11.23
N HIS A 963 34.05 -1.57 10.62
CA HIS A 963 32.92 -0.92 11.29
C HIS A 963 31.77 -1.92 11.35
N PHE A 964 31.32 -2.24 12.56
CA PHE A 964 30.19 -3.12 12.76
C PHE A 964 28.92 -2.34 13.05
N HIS A 965 27.93 -2.49 12.16
CA HIS A 965 26.58 -1.98 12.31
C HIS A 965 25.55 -3.10 12.17
N THR A 966 24.42 -2.95 12.87
CA THR A 966 23.31 -3.89 12.78
C THR A 966 22.43 -3.51 11.58
N THR A 967 22.47 -4.29 10.50
CA THR A 967 21.70 -4.01 9.26
C THR A 967 20.65 -5.06 8.93
N ASP A 968 20.73 -6.21 9.56
CA ASP A 968 19.85 -7.36 9.35
C ASP A 968 19.62 -8.10 10.67
N ASN A 969 19.00 -9.27 10.61
CA ASN A 969 18.70 -10.15 11.74
C ASN A 969 19.44 -11.50 11.60
N GLU A 970 20.54 -11.54 10.85
CA GLU A 970 21.32 -12.78 10.68
C GLU A 970 21.89 -13.25 12.02
N LYS A 971 21.87 -14.56 12.27
CA LYS A 971 22.40 -15.12 13.52
C LYS A 971 23.91 -14.87 13.65
N ILE A 972 24.64 -15.03 12.56
CA ILE A 972 26.09 -14.85 12.47
C ILE A 972 26.38 -13.96 11.27
N LYS A 973 27.12 -12.87 11.52
CA LYS A 973 27.62 -11.98 10.47
C LYS A 973 29.09 -12.30 10.20
N HIS A 974 29.39 -12.70 8.97
CA HIS A 974 30.76 -13.00 8.54
C HIS A 974 31.50 -11.72 8.12
N ILE A 975 32.71 -11.53 8.66
CA ILE A 975 33.58 -10.39 8.35
C ILE A 975 34.96 -10.93 7.98
N ASP A 976 35.27 -10.92 6.68
CA ASP A 976 36.61 -11.22 6.18
C ASP A 976 37.42 -9.92 6.12
N LEU A 977 38.40 -9.79 7.02
CA LEU A 977 39.25 -8.60 7.07
C LEU A 977 40.35 -8.66 6.01
N ASN A 978 40.95 -7.49 5.75
CA ASN A 978 41.99 -7.32 4.74
C ASN A 978 41.54 -7.72 3.31
N ASP A 979 40.26 -7.57 2.99
CA ASP A 979 39.63 -8.02 1.74
C ASP A 979 39.89 -9.52 1.44
N GLY A 980 40.06 -10.34 2.49
CA GLY A 980 40.45 -11.74 2.37
C GLY A 980 41.89 -11.98 1.91
N LYS A 981 42.71 -10.94 1.75
CA LYS A 981 44.14 -11.06 1.40
C LYS A 981 44.93 -11.64 2.56
N VAL A 982 45.96 -12.40 2.20
CA VAL A 982 46.88 -13.02 3.15
C VAL A 982 47.75 -11.96 3.82
N ILE A 983 48.00 -12.15 5.11
CA ILE A 983 48.98 -11.41 5.92
C ILE A 983 50.23 -12.27 6.06
N ASP A 984 51.38 -11.75 5.66
CA ASP A 984 52.66 -12.48 5.71
C ASP A 984 53.50 -12.06 6.92
N ASN A 985 54.12 -13.02 7.62
CA ASN A 985 55.27 -12.73 8.48
C ASN A 985 56.55 -13.15 7.79
N LYS A 986 57.53 -12.26 7.86
CA LYS A 986 58.86 -12.47 7.30
C LYS A 986 59.77 -13.16 8.30
N LEU A 987 60.66 -14.02 7.81
CA LEU A 987 61.70 -14.63 8.64
C LEU A 987 62.61 -13.54 9.21
N HIS A 988 62.90 -13.63 10.50
CA HIS A 988 63.86 -12.75 11.13
C HIS A 988 65.27 -13.23 10.79
N GLU A 989 66.08 -12.34 10.20
CA GLU A 989 67.46 -12.62 9.77
C GLU A 989 68.46 -11.75 10.53
N ASN A 990 69.57 -12.36 10.94
CA ASN A 990 70.70 -11.69 11.57
C ASN A 990 71.94 -11.68 10.67
N GLU A 991 72.90 -10.84 11.04
CA GLU A 991 74.26 -10.85 10.50
C GLU A 991 75.28 -11.06 11.63
N LEU A 992 76.30 -11.88 11.36
CA LEU A 992 77.41 -12.14 12.30
C LEU A 992 78.75 -11.96 11.58
N SER A 993 79.57 -11.03 12.04
CA SER A 993 80.93 -10.84 11.52
C SER A 993 81.99 -11.38 12.47
N PHE A 994 83.06 -11.96 11.94
CA PHE A 994 84.18 -12.48 12.71
C PHE A 994 85.51 -12.17 12.04
N LYS A 995 86.57 -12.21 12.81
CA LYS A 995 87.93 -12.00 12.31
C LYS A 995 88.75 -13.26 12.48
N LYS A 996 89.63 -13.52 11.52
CA LYS A 996 90.49 -14.68 11.49
C LYS A 996 91.93 -14.24 11.30
N ILE A 997 92.82 -14.62 12.21
CA ILE A 997 94.25 -14.31 12.14
C ILE A 997 95.09 -15.58 12.19
N ASN A 998 96.33 -15.51 11.72
CA ASN A 998 97.26 -16.64 11.69
C ASN A 998 98.51 -16.34 12.53
N GLU A 999 99.14 -17.38 13.04
CA GLU A 999 100.44 -17.28 13.67
C GLU A 999 101.54 -17.07 12.63
N VAL A 1000 102.52 -16.23 12.95
CA VAL A 1000 103.67 -15.92 12.10
C VAL A 1000 104.94 -16.21 12.88
N ALA A 1001 105.86 -16.97 12.28
CA ALA A 1001 107.17 -17.26 12.84
C ALA A 1001 108.19 -16.21 12.37
N THR A 1002 108.92 -15.61 13.31
CA THR A 1002 110.02 -14.68 13.04
C THR A 1002 111.32 -15.28 13.57
N LEU A 1003 112.32 -15.45 12.71
CA LEU A 1003 113.60 -16.03 13.11
C LEU A 1003 114.39 -15.05 14.00
N VAL A 1004 114.66 -15.47 15.24
CA VAL A 1004 115.56 -14.78 16.17
C VAL A 1004 116.92 -15.48 16.11
N SER A 1005 117.87 -14.84 15.41
CA SER A 1005 119.19 -15.43 15.11
C SER A 1005 119.85 -16.04 16.34
N GLY A 1006 120.17 -17.34 16.28
CA GLY A 1006 120.83 -18.09 17.35
C GLY A 1006 119.93 -18.52 18.52
N LYS A 1007 118.64 -18.18 18.54
CA LYS A 1007 117.66 -18.52 19.60
C LYS A 1007 116.43 -19.28 19.09
N GLY A 1008 116.34 -19.58 17.79
CA GLY A 1008 115.16 -20.17 17.16
C GLY A 1008 114.13 -19.13 16.70
N TYR A 1009 112.86 -19.52 16.63
CA TYR A 1009 111.78 -18.67 16.13
C TYR A 1009 110.93 -18.10 17.29
N SER A 1010 110.51 -16.84 17.16
CA SER A 1010 109.41 -16.26 17.94
C SER A 1010 108.11 -16.31 17.13
N TYR A 1011 106.98 -16.40 17.83
CA TYR A 1011 105.67 -16.59 17.21
C TYR A 1011 104.68 -15.50 17.65
N ALA A 1012 103.90 -14.95 16.71
CA ALA A 1012 102.89 -13.93 16.99
C ALA A 1012 101.63 -14.12 16.12
N MET A 1013 100.45 -13.89 16.69
CA MET A 1013 99.15 -13.97 16.01
C MET A 1013 98.84 -12.70 15.21
N THR A 1014 99.62 -12.43 14.17
CA THR A 1014 99.50 -11.19 13.36
C THR A 1014 99.34 -11.45 11.86
N GLY A 1015 99.34 -12.71 11.45
CA GLY A 1015 99.28 -13.12 10.05
C GLY A 1015 97.90 -12.93 9.44
N ASN A 1016 97.87 -12.51 8.18
CA ASN A 1016 96.65 -12.39 7.41
C ASN A 1016 96.08 -13.79 7.09
N ALA A 1017 94.78 -13.99 7.32
CA ALA A 1017 94.08 -15.24 7.04
C ALA A 1017 93.14 -15.19 5.82
N ALA A 1018 93.33 -14.20 4.94
CA ALA A 1018 92.60 -14.10 3.69
C ALA A 1018 92.66 -15.43 2.91
N GLY A 1019 91.50 -15.90 2.45
CA GLY A 1019 91.38 -17.18 1.74
C GLY A 1019 91.19 -18.42 2.63
N ALA A 1020 91.19 -18.27 3.97
CA ALA A 1020 90.66 -19.31 4.85
C ALA A 1020 89.15 -19.50 4.58
N VAL A 1021 88.67 -20.75 4.61
CA VAL A 1021 87.29 -21.10 4.27
C VAL A 1021 86.61 -21.76 5.45
N PHE A 1022 85.46 -21.20 5.84
CA PHE A 1022 84.57 -21.71 6.86
C PHE A 1022 83.31 -22.30 6.23
N GLU A 1023 82.81 -23.36 6.85
CA GLU A 1023 81.51 -23.94 6.53
C GLU A 1023 80.56 -23.61 7.68
N LEU A 1024 79.43 -23.00 7.36
CA LEU A 1024 78.29 -22.90 8.26
C LEU A 1024 77.38 -24.10 8.00
N LEU A 1025 77.05 -24.80 9.08
CA LEU A 1025 76.17 -25.94 9.08
C LEU A 1025 74.89 -25.62 9.86
N ASP A 1026 73.76 -26.18 9.42
CA ASP A 1026 72.52 -26.16 10.18
C ASP A 1026 72.57 -27.09 11.40
N ALA A 1027 71.46 -27.17 12.13
CA ALA A 1027 71.33 -28.03 13.31
C ALA A 1027 71.61 -29.51 13.00
N ASP A 1028 71.28 -29.97 11.78
CA ASP A 1028 71.47 -31.34 11.30
C ASP A 1028 72.89 -31.60 10.74
N LYS A 1029 73.79 -30.63 10.90
CA LYS A 1029 75.18 -30.70 10.43
C LYS A 1029 75.29 -30.78 8.90
N LYS A 1030 74.30 -30.26 8.17
CA LYS A 1030 74.40 -30.07 6.72
C LYS A 1030 74.99 -28.70 6.42
N ILE A 1031 75.91 -28.64 5.47
CA ILE A 1031 76.53 -27.38 5.03
C ILE A 1031 75.45 -26.53 4.33
N ILE A 1032 75.24 -25.32 4.83
CA ILE A 1032 74.24 -24.36 4.32
C ILE A 1032 74.87 -23.10 3.72
N GLN A 1033 76.06 -22.71 4.20
CA GLN A 1033 76.84 -21.62 3.60
C GLN A 1033 78.33 -21.94 3.64
N THR A 1034 79.07 -21.49 2.63
CA THR A 1034 80.54 -21.48 2.61
C THR A 1034 81.04 -20.04 2.63
N ILE A 1035 81.84 -19.71 3.64
CA ILE A 1035 82.29 -18.36 3.95
C ILE A 1035 83.80 -18.28 3.75
N THR A 1036 84.27 -17.36 2.92
CA THR A 1036 85.72 -17.14 2.69
C THR A 1036 86.17 -15.87 3.40
N VAL A 1037 87.28 -15.94 4.12
CA VAL A 1037 87.86 -14.78 4.82
C VAL A 1037 88.42 -13.79 3.81
N GLY A 1038 88.02 -12.53 3.98
CA GLY A 1038 88.40 -11.39 3.14
C GLY A 1038 89.85 -10.95 3.32
N LYS A 1039 90.27 -9.99 2.47
CA LYS A 1039 91.66 -9.50 2.43
C LYS A 1039 92.13 -8.82 3.71
N ASP A 1040 91.20 -8.27 4.49
CA ASP A 1040 91.37 -7.61 5.78
C ASP A 1040 91.30 -8.60 6.96
N SER A 1041 91.28 -9.90 6.69
CA SER A 1041 91.14 -10.95 7.70
C SER A 1041 89.79 -10.97 8.42
N THR A 1042 88.74 -10.34 7.86
CA THR A 1042 87.37 -10.43 8.38
C THR A 1042 86.45 -11.21 7.44
N SER A 1043 85.35 -11.72 7.95
CA SER A 1043 84.27 -12.27 7.14
C SER A 1043 82.94 -12.15 7.87
N SER A 1044 81.82 -12.24 7.15
CA SER A 1044 80.49 -12.20 7.74
C SER A 1044 79.57 -13.30 7.22
N ILE A 1045 78.67 -13.71 8.09
CA ILE A 1045 77.56 -14.60 7.82
C ILE A 1045 76.32 -13.71 7.72
N LYS A 1046 75.77 -13.61 6.52
CA LYS A 1046 74.56 -12.83 6.21
C LYS A 1046 73.37 -13.76 6.06
N HIS A 1047 72.16 -13.19 6.21
CA HIS A 1047 70.91 -13.93 6.11
C HIS A 1047 70.89 -15.15 7.04
N LEU A 1048 71.36 -14.96 8.29
CA LEU A 1048 71.36 -16.00 9.30
C LEU A 1048 70.00 -16.02 10.01
N PRO A 1049 69.11 -16.97 9.71
CA PRO A 1049 67.79 -16.98 10.31
C PRO A 1049 67.87 -17.38 11.79
N VAL A 1050 66.83 -17.08 12.56
CA VAL A 1050 66.70 -17.55 13.94
C VAL A 1050 66.81 -19.09 14.01
N GLY A 1051 67.71 -19.59 14.86
CA GLY A 1051 68.00 -21.02 14.97
C GLY A 1051 69.38 -21.32 15.57
N THR A 1052 69.74 -22.60 15.60
CA THR A 1052 71.07 -23.06 16.02
C THR A 1052 71.86 -23.54 14.81
N PHE A 1053 73.10 -23.05 14.68
CA PHE A 1053 74.02 -23.33 13.59
C PHE A 1053 75.40 -23.68 14.12
N TYR A 1054 76.26 -24.19 13.26
CA TYR A 1054 77.61 -24.57 13.60
C TYR A 1054 78.60 -24.03 12.58
N LEU A 1055 79.68 -23.40 13.03
CA LEU A 1055 80.71 -22.86 12.17
C LEU A 1055 82.01 -23.62 12.39
N ARG A 1056 82.62 -24.14 11.33
CA ARG A 1056 83.94 -24.79 11.40
C ARG A 1056 84.86 -24.30 10.29
N GLU A 1057 86.14 -24.28 10.57
CA GLU A 1057 87.14 -24.10 9.52
C GLU A 1057 87.21 -25.38 8.68
N SER A 1058 87.07 -25.26 7.37
CA SER A 1058 87.20 -26.39 6.42
C SER A 1058 88.56 -26.39 5.73
N LYS A 1059 89.16 -25.21 5.59
CA LYS A 1059 90.44 -25.01 4.92
C LYS A 1059 91.17 -23.79 5.51
N PRO A 1060 92.41 -23.95 6.02
CA PRO A 1060 93.21 -22.80 6.42
C PRO A 1060 93.62 -21.96 5.20
N SER A 1061 94.04 -20.72 5.41
CA SER A 1061 94.44 -19.83 4.31
C SER A 1061 95.68 -20.32 3.55
N THR A 1062 96.55 -21.11 4.19
CA THR A 1062 97.77 -21.70 3.61
C THR A 1062 98.02 -23.11 4.17
N THR A 1063 98.82 -23.91 3.49
CA THR A 1063 99.05 -25.34 3.84
C THR A 1063 100.00 -25.57 5.01
N ASN A 1064 100.73 -24.55 5.46
CA ASN A 1064 101.66 -24.61 6.59
C ASN A 1064 100.99 -24.29 7.95
N LEU A 1065 99.67 -24.12 7.97
CA LEU A 1065 98.88 -23.84 9.16
C LEU A 1065 98.14 -25.09 9.62
N VAL A 1066 97.96 -25.24 10.93
CA VAL A 1066 97.13 -26.30 11.51
C VAL A 1066 95.68 -25.96 11.25
N LEU A 1067 94.94 -26.82 10.52
CA LEU A 1067 93.49 -26.67 10.37
C LEU A 1067 92.82 -26.74 11.75
N SER A 1068 92.02 -25.73 12.09
CA SER A 1068 91.28 -25.75 13.35
C SER A 1068 90.25 -26.88 13.33
N LYS A 1069 90.30 -27.75 14.35
CA LYS A 1069 89.29 -28.81 14.56
C LYS A 1069 88.08 -28.30 15.34
N GLU A 1070 88.10 -27.05 15.76
CA GLU A 1070 87.03 -26.47 16.55
C GLU A 1070 85.77 -26.26 15.69
N THR A 1071 84.63 -26.61 16.26
CA THR A 1071 83.31 -26.32 15.69
C THR A 1071 82.57 -25.43 16.69
N LEU A 1072 82.31 -24.19 16.30
CA LEU A 1072 81.61 -23.21 17.11
C LEU A 1072 80.10 -23.42 16.97
N LYS A 1073 79.35 -23.23 18.05
CA LYS A 1073 77.89 -23.23 18.04
C LYS A 1073 77.39 -21.79 18.00
N LEU A 1074 76.55 -21.47 17.03
CA LEU A 1074 75.93 -20.17 16.86
C LEU A 1074 74.44 -20.31 17.22
N VAL A 1075 73.96 -19.52 18.17
CA VAL A 1075 72.54 -19.44 18.53
C VAL A 1075 72.04 -18.09 18.07
N SER A 1076 71.26 -18.08 16.99
CA SER A 1076 70.61 -16.88 16.47
C SER A 1076 69.19 -16.78 17.03
N THR A 1077 68.88 -15.66 17.68
CA THR A 1077 67.54 -15.28 18.16
C THR A 1077 67.14 -13.94 17.54
N LYS A 1078 65.93 -13.44 17.83
CA LYS A 1078 65.53 -12.09 17.39
C LYS A 1078 66.37 -10.96 17.99
N ASP A 1079 67.07 -11.24 19.08
CA ASP A 1079 67.89 -10.26 19.78
C ASP A 1079 69.33 -10.22 19.26
N GLY A 1080 69.71 -11.15 18.37
CA GLY A 1080 71.03 -11.22 17.74
C GLY A 1080 71.60 -12.63 17.69
N VAL A 1081 72.92 -12.76 17.65
CA VAL A 1081 73.60 -14.06 17.52
C VAL A 1081 74.62 -14.24 18.63
N THR A 1082 74.50 -15.31 19.42
CA THR A 1082 75.48 -15.69 20.43
C THR A 1082 76.35 -16.83 19.93
N VAL A 1083 77.66 -16.74 20.15
CA VAL A 1083 78.66 -17.70 19.66
C VAL A 1083 79.31 -18.41 20.84
N PHE A 1084 79.33 -19.73 20.78
CA PHE A 1084 79.91 -20.61 21.79
C PHE A 1084 81.04 -21.45 21.20
N ASP A 1085 82.11 -21.62 21.99
CA ASP A 1085 83.21 -22.52 21.65
C ASP A 1085 82.83 -24.00 21.82
N SER A 1086 83.78 -24.89 21.52
CA SER A 1086 83.58 -26.35 21.63
C SER A 1086 83.31 -26.88 23.05
N LYS A 1087 83.43 -26.03 24.08
CA LYS A 1087 83.16 -26.34 25.50
C LYS A 1087 81.91 -25.62 26.03
N ASP A 1088 81.05 -25.14 25.12
CA ASP A 1088 79.84 -24.34 25.41
C ASP A 1088 80.12 -23.02 26.16
N LYS A 1089 81.35 -22.49 26.09
CA LYS A 1089 81.65 -21.16 26.64
C LYS A 1089 81.32 -20.10 25.59
N GLN A 1090 80.56 -19.07 25.96
CA GLN A 1090 80.30 -17.92 25.10
C GLN A 1090 81.61 -17.17 24.81
N ILE A 1091 81.89 -16.94 23.52
CA ILE A 1091 83.11 -16.27 23.04
C ILE A 1091 82.83 -15.02 22.19
N GLY A 1092 81.57 -14.80 21.80
CA GLY A 1092 81.16 -13.62 21.04
C GLY A 1092 79.64 -13.47 21.01
N GLU A 1093 79.18 -12.27 20.72
CA GLU A 1093 77.77 -11.99 20.46
C GLU A 1093 77.58 -10.82 19.49
N THR A 1094 76.45 -10.80 18.80
CA THR A 1094 75.89 -9.61 18.14
C THR A 1094 74.53 -9.32 18.73
N LYS A 1095 74.14 -8.04 18.74
CA LYS A 1095 72.78 -7.62 19.09
C LYS A 1095 72.08 -7.08 17.85
N ALA A 1096 70.79 -7.40 17.71
CA ALA A 1096 69.99 -7.04 16.54
C ALA A 1096 69.82 -5.52 16.35
N ASP A 1097 69.94 -4.72 17.42
CA ASP A 1097 69.80 -3.26 17.45
C ASP A 1097 71.13 -2.49 17.26
N ALA A 1098 72.24 -3.20 17.03
CA ALA A 1098 73.53 -2.58 16.77
C ALA A 1098 73.52 -1.80 15.44
N LYS A 1099 73.70 -0.48 15.49
CA LYS A 1099 73.70 0.42 14.31
C LYS A 1099 74.84 0.17 13.33
N GLU A 1100 75.90 -0.53 13.73
CA GLU A 1100 77.07 -0.83 12.91
C GLU A 1100 77.49 -2.29 13.08
N THR A 1101 77.91 -2.93 11.99
CA THR A 1101 78.40 -4.31 11.98
C THR A 1101 79.74 -4.38 12.72
N THR A 1102 79.76 -5.01 13.91
CA THR A 1102 80.98 -5.22 14.70
C THR A 1102 81.52 -6.64 14.55
N ILE A 1103 82.83 -6.80 14.75
CA ILE A 1103 83.48 -8.11 14.80
C ILE A 1103 83.09 -8.76 16.14
N ALA A 1104 82.35 -9.87 16.08
CA ALA A 1104 81.79 -10.52 17.26
C ALA A 1104 82.79 -11.40 18.01
N PHE A 1105 83.74 -12.01 17.29
CA PHE A 1105 84.80 -12.84 17.87
C PHE A 1105 86.00 -12.96 16.91
N GLU A 1106 87.15 -13.37 17.47
CA GLU A 1106 88.37 -13.63 16.72
C GLU A 1106 88.75 -15.12 16.77
N LEU A 1107 89.23 -15.65 15.66
CA LEU A 1107 89.73 -17.03 15.52
C LEU A 1107 91.20 -17.02 15.10
N THR A 1108 91.93 -18.07 15.47
CA THR A 1108 93.38 -18.19 15.23
C THR A 1108 93.74 -19.52 14.58
N ASN A 1109 94.78 -19.54 13.73
CA ASN A 1109 95.46 -20.79 13.35
C ASN A 1109 96.92 -20.70 13.74
N ASP A 1110 97.41 -21.75 14.38
CA ASP A 1110 98.82 -21.94 14.67
C ASP A 1110 99.58 -22.41 13.42
N LEU A 1111 100.88 -22.10 13.35
CA LEU A 1111 101.76 -22.71 12.38
C LEU A 1111 102.03 -24.17 12.75
N ILE A 1112 102.19 -25.01 11.72
CA ILE A 1112 102.73 -26.35 11.90
C ILE A 1112 104.15 -26.23 12.44
N LYS A 1113 104.46 -26.90 13.57
CA LYS A 1113 105.79 -26.88 14.21
C LYS A 1113 106.29 -28.28 14.55
N GLY A 1114 107.60 -28.48 14.61
CA GLY A 1114 108.22 -29.76 14.92
C GLY A 1114 109.59 -29.65 15.59
N THR A 1115 110.24 -30.79 15.79
CA THR A 1115 111.51 -30.93 16.49
C THR A 1115 112.52 -31.64 15.61
N GLY A 1116 113.69 -31.04 15.42
CA GLY A 1116 114.85 -31.75 14.88
C GLY A 1116 115.63 -32.41 16.01
N GLU A 1117 115.91 -33.71 15.91
CA GLU A 1117 116.76 -34.47 16.84
C GLU A 1117 117.90 -35.15 16.08
N LEU A 1118 119.14 -34.74 16.31
CA LEU A 1118 120.34 -35.36 15.76
C LEU A 1118 120.99 -36.25 16.81
N THR A 1119 121.40 -37.45 16.42
CA THR A 1119 122.31 -38.27 17.23
C THR A 1119 123.68 -38.39 16.58
N LYS A 1120 124.73 -38.15 17.35
CA LYS A 1120 126.13 -38.22 16.92
C LYS A 1120 126.79 -39.52 17.37
N THR A 1121 127.48 -40.19 16.45
CA THR A 1121 128.15 -41.47 16.70
C THR A 1121 129.52 -41.54 16.04
N ASP A 1122 130.40 -42.41 16.54
CA ASP A 1122 131.63 -42.77 15.84
C ASP A 1122 131.29 -43.60 14.59
N VAL A 1123 131.87 -43.25 13.44
CA VAL A 1123 131.64 -43.92 12.15
C VAL A 1123 132.09 -45.39 12.12
N SER A 1124 133.10 -45.74 12.93
CA SER A 1124 133.75 -47.06 12.97
C SER A 1124 133.30 -47.93 14.13
N THR A 1125 132.96 -47.34 15.28
CA THR A 1125 132.55 -48.09 16.48
C THR A 1125 131.06 -47.97 16.81
N GLY A 1126 130.35 -47.00 16.21
CA GLY A 1126 128.97 -46.69 16.54
C GLY A 1126 128.76 -46.07 17.93
N LYS A 1127 129.84 -45.81 18.68
CA LYS A 1127 129.77 -45.25 20.03
C LYS A 1127 129.20 -43.82 19.99
N ARG A 1128 128.31 -43.48 20.94
CA ARG A 1128 127.72 -42.13 21.04
C ARG A 1128 128.79 -41.07 21.32
N LEU A 1129 128.66 -39.92 20.66
CA LEU A 1129 129.62 -38.80 20.74
C LEU A 1129 129.02 -37.59 21.46
N PRO A 1130 129.22 -37.50 22.80
CA PRO A 1130 128.77 -36.35 23.56
C PRO A 1130 129.65 -35.11 23.35
N ASN A 1131 129.10 -33.94 23.68
CA ASN A 1131 129.77 -32.63 23.64
C ASN A 1131 130.22 -32.13 22.25
N THR A 1132 129.54 -32.59 21.20
CA THR A 1132 129.79 -32.20 19.80
C THR A 1132 128.99 -30.95 19.44
N GLY A 1133 129.63 -29.89 18.93
CA GLY A 1133 128.97 -28.65 18.53
C GLY A 1133 128.13 -28.83 17.27
N ILE A 1134 126.81 -28.74 17.40
CA ILE A 1134 125.82 -28.87 16.32
C ILE A 1134 125.03 -27.58 16.19
N ARG A 1135 124.82 -27.13 14.96
CA ARG A 1135 123.87 -26.06 14.65
C ARG A 1135 122.81 -26.53 13.66
N ILE A 1136 121.61 -26.00 13.78
CA ILE A 1136 120.55 -26.15 12.79
C ILE A 1136 120.61 -24.94 11.87
N LEU A 1137 120.66 -25.20 10.57
CA LEU A 1137 120.52 -24.19 9.52
C LEU A 1137 119.12 -24.29 8.92
N ASP A 1138 118.52 -23.16 8.58
CA ASP A 1138 117.32 -23.12 7.74
C ASP A 1138 117.65 -23.40 6.25
N GLU A 1139 116.63 -23.45 5.39
CA GLU A 1139 116.78 -23.68 3.94
C GLU A 1139 117.70 -22.66 3.25
N ASN A 1140 117.86 -21.46 3.83
CA ASN A 1140 118.73 -20.40 3.31
C ASN A 1140 120.16 -20.47 3.89
N GLY A 1141 120.47 -21.51 4.68
CA GLY A 1141 121.78 -21.67 5.32
C GLY A 1141 122.00 -20.78 6.55
N LYS A 1142 120.97 -20.06 7.04
CA LYS A 1142 121.09 -19.21 8.22
C LYS A 1142 120.97 -20.04 9.48
N THR A 1143 121.83 -19.75 10.47
CA THR A 1143 121.80 -20.46 11.75
C THR A 1143 120.53 -20.15 12.54
N VAL A 1144 119.72 -21.18 12.75
CA VAL A 1144 118.49 -21.14 13.56
C VAL A 1144 118.85 -21.20 15.05
N VAL A 1145 119.63 -22.21 15.42
CA VAL A 1145 120.13 -22.42 16.78
C VAL A 1145 121.46 -23.19 16.72
N SER A 1146 122.33 -22.99 17.70
CA SER A 1146 123.51 -23.82 17.93
C SER A 1146 123.53 -24.34 19.36
N GLY A 1147 124.11 -25.52 19.55
CA GLY A 1147 124.33 -26.10 20.85
C GLY A 1147 125.31 -27.26 20.75
N ARG A 1148 125.38 -28.07 21.79
CA ARG A 1148 126.25 -29.25 21.81
C ARG A 1148 125.43 -30.50 22.09
N THR A 1149 125.89 -31.65 21.59
CA THR A 1149 125.27 -32.93 21.92
C THR A 1149 125.42 -33.25 23.41
N ASP A 1150 124.38 -33.83 23.98
CA ASP A 1150 124.33 -34.22 25.38
C ASP A 1150 125.24 -35.43 25.68
N LYS A 1151 125.23 -35.91 26.93
CA LYS A 1151 126.00 -37.10 27.35
C LYS A 1151 125.69 -38.39 26.56
N ASN A 1152 124.53 -38.46 25.90
CA ASN A 1152 124.11 -39.59 25.07
C ASN A 1152 124.43 -39.35 23.58
N GLY A 1153 125.11 -38.26 23.25
CA GLY A 1153 125.43 -37.87 21.89
C GLY A 1153 124.25 -37.28 21.12
N VAL A 1154 123.17 -36.85 21.78
CA VAL A 1154 121.97 -36.32 21.13
C VAL A 1154 121.93 -34.79 21.22
N PHE A 1155 121.54 -34.13 20.13
CA PHE A 1155 121.20 -32.72 20.09
C PHE A 1155 119.78 -32.56 19.54
N SER A 1156 118.89 -31.89 20.27
CA SER A 1156 117.50 -31.70 19.87
C SER A 1156 117.04 -30.26 20.01
N PHE A 1157 116.25 -29.77 19.06
CA PHE A 1157 115.61 -28.45 19.15
C PHE A 1157 114.18 -28.49 18.60
N GLY A 1158 113.22 -28.11 19.44
CA GLY A 1158 111.78 -28.10 19.14
C GLY A 1158 111.28 -26.76 18.62
N ASN A 1159 109.98 -26.70 18.30
CA ASN A 1159 109.30 -25.50 17.81
C ASN A 1159 109.96 -24.89 16.56
N LEU A 1160 110.38 -25.74 15.62
CA LEU A 1160 110.75 -25.33 14.28
C LEU A 1160 109.49 -25.26 13.42
N PRO A 1161 109.16 -24.14 12.76
CA PRO A 1161 108.01 -24.08 11.87
C PRO A 1161 108.17 -25.05 10.70
N ALA A 1162 107.09 -25.42 10.04
CA ALA A 1162 107.14 -26.26 8.85
C ALA A 1162 108.10 -25.67 7.81
N GLY A 1163 109.02 -26.50 7.34
CA GLY A 1163 110.12 -26.07 6.50
C GLY A 1163 111.30 -27.03 6.52
N LYS A 1164 112.26 -26.77 5.63
CA LYS A 1164 113.47 -27.57 5.48
C LYS A 1164 114.62 -27.00 6.29
N TYR A 1165 115.34 -27.89 6.95
CA TYR A 1165 116.44 -27.60 7.83
C TYR A 1165 117.60 -28.54 7.56
N SER A 1166 118.77 -28.21 8.09
CA SER A 1166 119.90 -29.14 8.12
C SER A 1166 120.69 -29.02 9.41
N PHE A 1167 121.17 -30.14 9.92
CA PHE A 1167 122.17 -30.16 10.99
C PHE A 1167 123.56 -29.99 10.39
N GLN A 1168 124.37 -29.13 11.00
CA GLN A 1168 125.78 -28.98 10.70
C GLN A 1168 126.60 -29.13 11.97
N GLU A 1169 127.66 -29.91 11.90
CA GLU A 1169 128.68 -29.90 12.93
C GLU A 1169 129.62 -28.71 12.74
N TYR A 1170 129.90 -27.99 13.82
CA TYR A 1170 130.81 -26.84 13.80
C TYR A 1170 131.96 -26.98 14.80
N ASP A 1171 131.93 -27.97 15.69
CA ASP A 1171 132.98 -28.23 16.68
C ASP A 1171 133.01 -29.71 17.06
N ALA A 1172 134.02 -30.43 16.57
CA ALA A 1172 134.15 -31.87 16.76
C ALA A 1172 134.58 -32.26 18.19
N PRO A 1173 134.15 -33.43 18.69
CA PRO A 1173 134.61 -33.92 19.98
C PRO A 1173 136.11 -34.28 19.93
N LYS A 1174 136.83 -34.04 21.02
CA LYS A 1174 138.29 -34.23 21.09
C LYS A 1174 138.71 -35.64 20.66
N GLY A 1175 139.59 -35.72 19.65
CA GLY A 1175 140.08 -36.98 19.07
C GLY A 1175 139.40 -37.39 17.77
N TYR A 1176 138.39 -36.64 17.33
CA TYR A 1176 137.62 -36.87 16.11
C TYR A 1176 137.80 -35.73 15.10
N GLU A 1177 137.69 -36.05 13.82
CA GLU A 1177 137.64 -35.09 12.71
C GLU A 1177 136.23 -34.52 12.59
N ILE A 1178 136.12 -33.21 12.32
CA ILE A 1178 134.83 -32.52 12.14
C ILE A 1178 134.13 -32.97 10.84
N SER A 1179 132.84 -33.29 10.92
CA SER A 1179 132.03 -33.59 9.74
C SER A 1179 131.61 -32.30 9.01
N GLU A 1180 132.09 -32.12 7.77
CA GLU A 1180 131.57 -31.05 6.88
C GLU A 1180 130.18 -31.36 6.29
N ALA A 1181 129.66 -32.59 6.47
CA ALA A 1181 128.37 -32.99 5.92
C ALA A 1181 127.19 -32.31 6.62
N LEU A 1182 126.28 -31.74 5.82
CA LEU A 1182 124.97 -31.30 6.28
C LEU A 1182 124.00 -32.47 6.30
N VAL A 1183 123.29 -32.67 7.41
CA VAL A 1183 122.24 -33.69 7.51
C VAL A 1183 120.88 -33.01 7.39
N PRO A 1184 120.22 -33.08 6.22
CA PRO A 1184 118.94 -32.41 6.00
C PRO A 1184 117.80 -33.11 6.75
N PHE A 1185 116.82 -32.33 7.19
CA PHE A 1185 115.54 -32.81 7.71
C PHE A 1185 114.44 -31.79 7.42
N GLU A 1186 113.18 -32.21 7.39
CA GLU A 1186 112.05 -31.34 7.05
C GLU A 1186 110.91 -31.55 8.05
N ILE A 1187 110.35 -30.45 8.55
CA ILE A 1187 109.15 -30.48 9.39
C ILE A 1187 107.94 -30.34 8.47
N THR A 1188 107.07 -31.37 8.44
CA THR A 1188 105.87 -31.38 7.59
C THR A 1188 104.57 -31.52 8.37
N LYS A 1189 104.63 -32.07 9.59
CA LYS A 1189 103.47 -32.28 10.46
C LYS A 1189 103.66 -31.61 11.82
N ASP A 1190 102.55 -31.21 12.41
CA ASP A 1190 102.59 -30.51 13.70
C ASP A 1190 102.92 -31.52 14.83
N GLY A 1191 103.83 -31.13 15.72
CA GLY A 1191 104.39 -31.98 16.76
C GLY A 1191 105.39 -33.04 16.28
N GLU A 1192 105.77 -33.07 15.00
CA GLU A 1192 106.67 -34.09 14.44
C GLU A 1192 108.07 -34.02 15.03
N ILE A 1193 108.67 -35.16 15.40
CA ILE A 1193 110.07 -35.27 15.80
C ILE A 1193 110.83 -35.97 14.67
N VAL A 1194 111.67 -35.23 13.96
CA VAL A 1194 112.47 -35.75 12.85
C VAL A 1194 113.85 -36.09 13.36
N LYS A 1195 114.16 -37.39 13.33
CA LYS A 1195 115.41 -37.94 13.85
C LYS A 1195 116.43 -38.11 12.74
N ALA A 1196 117.65 -37.70 13.03
CA ALA A 1196 118.78 -37.78 12.13
C ALA A 1196 120.01 -38.37 12.85
N VAL A 1197 120.93 -38.96 12.10
CA VAL A 1197 122.20 -39.46 12.63
C VAL A 1197 123.35 -38.83 11.85
N MET A 1198 124.38 -38.41 12.55
CA MET A 1198 125.63 -37.90 11.97
C MET A 1198 126.80 -38.63 12.63
N THR A 1199 127.89 -38.85 11.90
CA THR A 1199 129.03 -39.63 12.40
C THR A 1199 130.35 -38.90 12.29
N ASP A 1200 131.30 -39.12 13.21
CA ASP A 1200 132.71 -38.69 13.05
C ASP A 1200 133.68 -39.85 12.99
N LYS A 1201 134.84 -39.59 12.39
CA LYS A 1201 135.97 -40.51 12.30
C LYS A 1201 137.09 -40.15 13.29
N GLN A 1202 137.68 -41.16 13.94
CA GLN A 1202 138.78 -41.02 14.91
C GLN A 1202 140.17 -41.00 14.21
N THR A 1203 141.18 -40.29 14.75
CA THR A 1203 142.51 -40.03 14.12
C THR A 1203 143.63 -41.09 14.43
N PRO A 1204 144.47 -41.62 13.48
CA PRO A 1204 145.49 -42.71 13.71
C PRO A 1204 147.02 -42.31 13.77
N LYS A 1205 147.94 -43.18 14.32
CA LYS A 1205 149.46 -43.03 14.43
C LYS A 1205 150.29 -43.95 13.46
N PRO A 1206 151.57 -43.66 13.06
CA PRO A 1206 152.22 -44.26 11.86
C PRO A 1206 153.40 -45.29 12.03
N GLY A 1207 153.54 -46.21 11.04
CA GLY A 1207 154.70 -47.09 10.70
C GLY A 1207 154.45 -48.02 9.46
N LEU A 1208 155.36 -48.03 8.46
CA LEU A 1208 155.38 -48.69 7.11
C LEU A 1208 155.89 -50.17 7.12
N PRO A 1209 155.98 -50.99 6.00
CA PRO A 1209 155.43 -50.96 4.61
C PRO A 1209 154.89 -52.34 4.02
N GLN A 1210 154.25 -52.28 2.82
CA GLN A 1210 154.25 -53.20 1.61
C GLN A 1210 154.05 -54.76 1.71
N THR A 1211 153.54 -55.58 0.76
CA THR A 1211 152.94 -55.53 -0.62
C THR A 1211 152.48 -56.94 -1.09
N GLY A 1212 151.50 -57.02 -2.02
CA GLY A 1212 151.31 -58.05 -3.09
C GLY A 1212 150.21 -59.11 -2.81
N ASN A 1213 149.20 -59.41 -3.64
CA ASN A 1213 149.12 -59.65 -5.10
C ASN A 1213 147.65 -59.82 -5.61
N ALA A 1214 147.39 -59.61 -6.93
CA ALA A 1214 146.25 -60.08 -7.80
C ALA A 1214 144.77 -59.67 -7.48
N THR A 1215 143.81 -59.33 -8.37
CA THR A 1215 143.65 -59.30 -9.86
C THR A 1215 142.32 -58.59 -10.25
N SER A 1216 142.27 -57.97 -11.45
CA SER A 1216 141.13 -57.74 -12.42
C SER A 1216 139.78 -57.14 -11.97
N GLY A 1217 139.02 -56.33 -12.72
CA GLY A 1217 139.01 -55.79 -14.10
C GLY A 1217 137.74 -54.89 -14.23
N TRP A 1218 137.85 -53.65 -14.74
CA TRP A 1218 137.39 -53.19 -16.06
C TRP A 1218 135.90 -53.38 -16.42
N LEU A 1219 135.19 -52.28 -16.73
CA LEU A 1219 134.56 -51.90 -18.03
C LEU A 1219 133.35 -50.94 -17.83
N ILE A 1220 133.40 -49.68 -18.30
CA ILE A 1220 132.79 -49.02 -19.50
C ILE A 1220 131.23 -48.92 -19.56
N VAL A 1221 130.67 -47.74 -19.90
CA VAL A 1221 130.00 -47.39 -21.19
C VAL A 1221 129.07 -46.15 -21.09
N ILE A 1222 129.29 -45.27 -22.08
CA ILE A 1222 128.45 -44.16 -22.58
C ILE A 1222 127.40 -44.71 -23.57
N GLY A 1223 126.17 -44.19 -23.54
CA GLY A 1223 125.45 -43.81 -24.77
C GLY A 1223 124.30 -44.67 -25.30
N VAL A 1224 123.58 -44.03 -26.24
CA VAL A 1224 122.73 -44.58 -27.33
C VAL A 1224 121.29 -44.97 -26.89
N VAL A 1225 120.20 -44.29 -27.29
CA VAL A 1225 119.56 -44.13 -28.62
C VAL A 1225 118.66 -45.33 -29.02
N LEU A 1226 117.44 -45.01 -29.50
CA LEU A 1226 116.51 -45.76 -30.38
C LEU A 1226 115.48 -46.78 -29.82
N LEU A 1227 114.25 -46.54 -30.33
CA LEU A 1227 113.32 -47.44 -31.04
C LEU A 1227 112.60 -48.60 -30.32
N LEU A 1228 111.27 -48.48 -30.40
CA LEU A 1228 110.28 -49.42 -30.94
C LEU A 1228 110.21 -50.87 -30.45
N GLY A 1229 108.96 -51.21 -30.12
CA GLY A 1229 108.32 -52.44 -30.58
C GLY A 1229 108.38 -53.61 -29.59
N VAL A 1230 107.45 -54.57 -29.56
CA VAL A 1230 106.33 -54.92 -30.44
C VAL A 1230 105.41 -55.87 -29.61
N LEU A 1231 104.18 -56.04 -30.10
CA LEU A 1231 103.21 -57.14 -29.90
C LEU A 1231 102.24 -57.00 -28.71
N ALA A 1232 100.94 -56.75 -28.94
CA ALA A 1232 99.93 -57.55 -29.67
C ALA A 1232 99.57 -58.85 -28.93
N ALA A 1233 98.32 -59.30 -28.81
CA ALA A 1233 97.01 -58.78 -29.18
C ALA A 1233 95.96 -59.74 -28.59
N MET A 1234 94.69 -59.38 -28.79
CA MET A 1234 93.53 -60.28 -28.95
C MET A 1234 92.94 -60.93 -27.69
N VAL A 1235 91.61 -61.09 -27.50
CA VAL A 1235 90.37 -60.58 -28.14
C VAL A 1235 89.20 -61.23 -27.36
N VAL A 1236 87.99 -60.66 -27.49
CA VAL A 1236 86.64 -61.28 -27.40
C VAL A 1236 85.85 -61.32 -26.06
N ILE A 1237 84.74 -60.54 -26.09
CA ILE A 1237 83.31 -60.80 -25.76
C ILE A 1237 82.96 -61.27 -24.33
N GLY A 1238 81.95 -60.74 -23.63
CA GLY A 1238 80.93 -59.74 -23.94
C GLY A 1238 79.78 -59.77 -22.93
N GLY A 1239 78.67 -59.12 -23.31
CA GLY A 1239 77.34 -59.18 -22.66
C GLY A 1239 77.15 -58.23 -21.47
N ALA A 1240 76.48 -57.07 -21.53
CA ALA A 1240 75.11 -56.72 -21.93
C ALA A 1240 74.20 -56.38 -20.73
N LYS A 1241 73.81 -55.09 -20.67
CA LYS A 1241 72.42 -54.57 -20.54
C LYS A 1241 71.57 -54.93 -19.30
N LYS A 1242 71.11 -53.92 -18.55
CA LYS A 1242 69.80 -53.19 -18.73
C LYS A 1242 69.53 -52.24 -17.54
N LYS A 1243 69.26 -50.96 -17.85
CA LYS A 1243 67.97 -50.20 -17.75
C LYS A 1243 67.64 -49.69 -16.35
N ASP A 1244 67.56 -48.38 -16.09
CA ASP A 1244 66.77 -47.26 -16.67
C ASP A 1244 65.35 -47.12 -16.12
N GLY A 1245 65.04 -45.87 -15.76
CA GLY A 1245 63.71 -45.25 -15.79
C GLY A 1245 63.00 -45.30 -14.43
N LYS A 1246 62.54 -44.20 -13.84
CA LYS A 1246 62.23 -42.85 -14.34
C LYS A 1246 62.16 -41.89 -13.15
#